data_AF-A0A8G2BZH4-F1
#
_entry.id   AF-A0A8G2BZH4-F1
#
_cell.length_a   1.000
_cell.length_b   1.000
_cell.length_c   1.000
_cell.angle_alpha   90.00
_cell.angle_beta   90.00
_cell.angle_gamma   90.00
#
_symmetry.space_group_name_H-M   'P 1'
#
loop_
_entity.id
_entity.type
_entity.pdbx_description
1 polymer ?
#
loop_
_entity_poly.entity_id
_entity_poly.type
_entity_poly.pdbx_seq_one_letter_code
_entity_poly.pdbx_strand_id
1 'polypeptide(L)'
;MFKLPLILFFTILTAFIMQAVPVVPPSFLIQNYGVDDYKASCQNWALSVSHNGILYVANNSGLLSFDGNTWRLYPLPDNDIINGVTYFDNKIYTKTEDNVYGYWTSDNMGQLHYHTIDKLPDGVGFDSHVEPYLLPEEVKQAQPTAYATIRDLHFTGTETSGLYITNKEGDILLHLHHNNRLQDNLVRAICVQDEKLVWVAFDNGLSQIALDPPITLLAERSNIGKLKKGYLNGDELYIQTNIGYYKRRMQPGEKFLPIPEKEAQSFLPDNKANPKLKIDGLFKNTDALGIFSKAQYIYPAPENLYWLTYKNEAGLFHLEDEKGSMKCRILFDNYNMNLVTRGDAIFPLSSNLYLVSAMQGILLVDTRQLIESNLGNTSLRFAEIDYIYNETLQKLPLDTKTISLPHNFKEMNVYAGTSIFTSNHQISYKIEGVSSDWSDWQKDGKISFLQLPEGTYELKVRKYVIKGPYPEISLIIEVRPPWYNSIWAYIGYLFAIWLIVQGGLHYYLKSLRKEEQNKLEADKLAEQHKVHQLKSEMLEAELQNKNNELTLQTSALVKKNEAMQALLKELDHQKEALADRYPNKMYNRLRTLIEETLNDQDCWILFENYFNSAHRNFMDKLREQYSDITAGDLRICCFLRMNLSTKEIASLLNISVRAVEIRRYRLRKRLGLDSDTNLADFLMRF
;
A
#
# COMPACT_ATOMS: atom_id res chain seq x y z
N MET A 1 -50.23 -30.71 -80.02
CA MET A 1 -49.68 -31.81 -79.20
C MET A 1 -48.16 -31.74 -79.00
N PHE A 2 -47.52 -30.55 -79.09
CA PHE A 2 -46.04 -30.41 -79.04
C PHE A 2 -45.49 -29.56 -77.88
N LYS A 3 -46.32 -29.08 -76.95
CA LYS A 3 -45.87 -28.19 -75.86
C LYS A 3 -45.37 -28.93 -74.61
N LEU A 4 -45.83 -30.15 -74.35
CA LEU A 4 -45.39 -30.94 -73.20
C LEU A 4 -43.92 -31.42 -73.28
N PRO A 5 -43.42 -31.93 -74.42
CA PRO A 5 -42.03 -32.42 -74.47
C PRO A 5 -41.01 -31.27 -74.45
N LEU A 6 -41.37 -30.07 -74.92
CA LEU A 6 -40.49 -28.90 -74.89
C LEU A 6 -40.30 -28.36 -73.47
N ILE A 7 -41.37 -28.37 -72.66
CA ILE A 7 -41.32 -27.95 -71.26
C ILE A 7 -40.57 -29.00 -70.42
N LEU A 8 -40.76 -30.30 -70.69
CA LEU A 8 -40.02 -31.36 -70.02
C LEU A 8 -38.51 -31.29 -70.33
N PHE A 9 -38.15 -31.03 -71.59
CA PHE A 9 -36.76 -30.85 -72.01
C PHE A 9 -36.12 -29.60 -71.38
N PHE A 10 -36.87 -28.50 -71.24
CA PHE A 10 -36.38 -27.30 -70.54
C PHE A 10 -36.23 -27.54 -69.04
N THR A 11 -37.13 -28.29 -68.40
CA THR A 11 -37.02 -28.62 -66.96
C THR A 11 -35.87 -29.58 -66.65
N ILE A 12 -35.56 -30.52 -67.57
CA ILE A 12 -34.40 -31.42 -67.44
C ILE A 12 -33.09 -30.67 -67.72
N LEU A 13 -33.10 -29.67 -68.62
CA LEU A 13 -31.94 -28.82 -68.87
C LEU A 13 -31.68 -27.85 -67.69
N THR A 14 -32.72 -27.33 -67.04
CA THR A 14 -32.56 -26.51 -65.82
C THR A 14 -32.13 -27.33 -64.60
N ALA A 15 -32.47 -28.63 -64.54
CA ALA A 15 -31.96 -29.54 -63.50
C ALA A 15 -30.47 -29.87 -63.70
N PHE A 16 -29.95 -29.78 -64.93
CA PHE A 16 -28.53 -29.98 -65.24
C PHE A 16 -27.68 -28.71 -65.17
N ILE A 17 -28.29 -27.54 -64.96
CA ILE A 17 -27.57 -26.33 -64.53
C ILE A 17 -27.78 -26.17 -63.01
N MET A 18 -27.58 -27.25 -62.28
CA MET A 18 -26.99 -27.10 -60.96
C MET A 18 -25.57 -26.66 -61.27
N GLN A 19 -25.31 -25.33 -61.22
CA GLN A 19 -23.93 -24.87 -61.17
C GLN A 19 -23.29 -25.69 -60.06
N ALA A 20 -22.35 -26.56 -60.43
CA ALA A 20 -21.48 -27.17 -59.45
C ALA A 20 -20.95 -25.98 -58.66
N VAL A 21 -21.42 -25.82 -57.42
CA VAL A 21 -20.76 -24.92 -56.49
C VAL A 21 -19.31 -25.36 -56.58
N PRO A 22 -18.37 -24.49 -57.00
CA PRO A 22 -16.98 -24.90 -57.10
C PRO A 22 -16.66 -25.50 -55.74
N VAL A 23 -16.41 -26.80 -55.72
CA VAL A 23 -16.02 -27.51 -54.51
C VAL A 23 -14.67 -26.93 -54.23
N VAL A 24 -14.65 -25.87 -53.41
CA VAL A 24 -13.41 -25.34 -52.88
C VAL A 24 -12.82 -26.51 -52.13
N PRO A 25 -11.69 -27.02 -52.59
CA PRO A 25 -11.13 -28.23 -52.04
C PRO A 25 -10.61 -27.93 -50.63
N PRO A 26 -10.32 -28.96 -49.82
CA PRO A 26 -9.85 -28.73 -48.47
C PRO A 26 -8.55 -27.92 -48.47
N SER A 27 -8.60 -26.73 -47.86
CA SER A 27 -7.41 -25.93 -47.59
C SER A 27 -6.93 -26.19 -46.17
N PHE A 28 -5.64 -25.99 -45.93
CA PHE A 28 -5.02 -26.25 -44.64
C PHE A 28 -4.20 -25.05 -44.18
N LEU A 29 -4.41 -24.63 -42.94
CA LEU A 29 -3.57 -23.64 -42.25
C LEU A 29 -2.82 -24.36 -41.14
N ILE A 30 -1.48 -24.28 -41.20
CA ILE A 30 -0.61 -24.90 -40.21
C ILE A 30 -0.04 -23.82 -39.30
N GLN A 31 -0.22 -23.98 -38.00
CA GLN A 31 0.41 -23.17 -36.96
C GLN A 31 1.37 -24.04 -36.16
N ASN A 32 2.60 -23.58 -36.02
CA ASN A 32 3.66 -24.30 -35.35
C ASN A 32 3.94 -23.70 -33.96
N TYR A 33 4.24 -24.56 -33.00
CA TYR A 33 4.62 -24.19 -31.64
C TYR A 33 5.94 -24.89 -31.26
N GLY A 34 6.94 -24.09 -30.91
CA GLY A 34 8.26 -24.56 -30.50
C GLY A 34 8.49 -24.48 -29.00
N VAL A 35 9.69 -24.87 -28.56
CA VAL A 35 10.13 -24.81 -27.15
C VAL A 35 9.98 -23.40 -26.56
N ASP A 36 10.18 -22.37 -27.37
CA ASP A 36 10.02 -20.99 -26.95
C ASP A 36 8.57 -20.59 -26.63
N ASP A 37 7.58 -21.30 -27.17
CA ASP A 37 6.17 -21.01 -26.93
C ASP A 37 5.69 -21.64 -25.62
N TYR A 38 5.97 -22.94 -25.42
CA TYR A 38 5.45 -23.70 -24.28
C TYR A 38 6.44 -23.87 -23.12
N LYS A 39 7.69 -23.41 -23.27
CA LYS A 39 8.73 -23.36 -22.22
C LYS A 39 8.99 -24.70 -21.51
N ALA A 40 9.00 -25.79 -22.26
CA ALA A 40 9.28 -27.14 -21.79
C ALA A 40 10.20 -27.88 -22.77
N SER A 41 10.44 -29.18 -22.57
CA SER A 41 11.28 -29.98 -23.47
C SER A 41 10.72 -30.05 -24.89
N CYS A 42 11.59 -30.21 -25.89
CA CYS A 42 11.18 -30.25 -27.30
C CYS A 42 10.31 -31.47 -27.66
N GLN A 43 10.46 -32.58 -26.93
CA GLN A 43 9.83 -33.87 -27.22
C GLN A 43 8.42 -33.98 -26.64
N ASN A 44 7.46 -34.27 -27.52
CA ASN A 44 6.04 -34.42 -27.20
C ASN A 44 5.54 -35.79 -27.64
N TRP A 45 5.06 -36.59 -26.68
CA TRP A 45 4.76 -38.01 -26.90
C TRP A 45 3.32 -38.29 -27.29
N ALA A 46 2.38 -37.62 -26.63
CA ALA A 46 0.96 -37.89 -26.76
C ALA A 46 0.15 -36.62 -26.55
N LEU A 47 -1.06 -36.62 -27.08
CA LEU A 47 -1.98 -35.48 -27.07
C LEU A 47 -3.37 -35.95 -26.66
N SER A 48 -4.06 -35.14 -25.88
CA SER A 48 -5.47 -35.36 -25.57
C SER A 48 -6.18 -34.02 -25.37
N VAL A 49 -7.44 -33.93 -25.81
CA VAL A 49 -8.23 -32.70 -25.69
C VAL A 49 -9.43 -32.95 -24.79
N SER A 50 -9.69 -32.00 -23.87
CA SER A 50 -10.89 -32.04 -23.03
C SER A 50 -12.17 -31.68 -23.79
N HIS A 51 -13.34 -32.03 -23.23
CA HIS A 51 -14.63 -31.55 -23.74
C HIS A 51 -14.75 -30.03 -23.83
N ASN A 52 -13.95 -29.31 -23.03
CA ASN A 52 -13.93 -27.87 -23.05
C ASN A 52 -13.01 -27.32 -24.17
N GLY A 53 -12.13 -28.14 -24.75
CA GLY A 53 -11.19 -27.76 -25.81
C GLY A 53 -9.77 -27.41 -25.33
N ILE A 54 -9.47 -27.61 -24.03
CA ILE A 54 -8.10 -27.52 -23.50
C ILE A 54 -7.29 -28.71 -24.04
N LEU A 55 -6.14 -28.42 -24.64
CA LEU A 55 -5.17 -29.40 -25.10
C LEU A 55 -4.26 -29.80 -23.94
N TYR A 56 -4.03 -31.10 -23.78
CA TYR A 56 -3.04 -31.68 -22.88
C TYR A 56 -1.99 -32.41 -23.69
N VAL A 57 -0.71 -32.20 -23.34
CA VAL A 57 0.43 -32.79 -24.03
C VAL A 57 1.33 -33.49 -23.03
N ALA A 58 1.64 -34.75 -23.33
CA ALA A 58 2.65 -35.53 -22.63
C ALA A 58 4.04 -35.11 -23.11
N ASN A 59 4.90 -34.66 -22.20
CA ASN A 59 6.20 -34.06 -22.51
C ASN A 59 7.28 -34.57 -21.52
N ASN A 60 8.55 -34.51 -21.92
CA ASN A 60 9.66 -34.89 -21.03
C ASN A 60 9.79 -34.03 -19.77
N SER A 61 9.22 -32.82 -19.75
CA SER A 61 9.21 -31.97 -18.57
C SER A 61 7.97 -32.15 -17.68
N GLY A 62 6.99 -32.97 -18.10
CA GLY A 62 5.72 -33.18 -17.39
C GLY A 62 4.50 -33.03 -18.29
N LEU A 63 3.37 -32.65 -17.69
CA LEU A 63 2.11 -32.43 -18.39
C LEU A 63 2.05 -30.97 -18.83
N LEU A 64 1.93 -30.73 -20.13
CA LEU A 64 1.59 -29.41 -20.65
C LEU A 64 0.08 -29.29 -20.80
N SER A 65 -0.46 -28.11 -20.50
CA SER A 65 -1.82 -27.74 -20.86
C SER A 65 -1.81 -26.46 -21.69
N PHE A 66 -2.70 -26.37 -22.67
CA PHE A 66 -2.87 -25.20 -23.49
C PHE A 66 -4.37 -24.87 -23.65
N ASP A 67 -4.74 -23.67 -23.25
CA ASP A 67 -6.11 -23.14 -23.32
C ASP A 67 -6.34 -22.26 -24.56
N GLY A 68 -5.46 -22.33 -25.56
CA GLY A 68 -5.52 -21.50 -26.76
C GLY A 68 -4.78 -20.17 -26.65
N ASN A 69 -4.48 -19.71 -25.43
CA ASN A 69 -3.75 -18.47 -25.18
C ASN A 69 -2.45 -18.71 -24.42
N THR A 70 -2.51 -19.54 -23.38
CA THR A 70 -1.43 -19.71 -22.41
C THR A 70 -1.06 -21.17 -22.30
N TRP A 71 0.24 -21.43 -22.45
CA TRP A 71 0.85 -22.71 -22.12
C TRP A 71 1.15 -22.76 -20.63
N ARG A 72 0.84 -23.89 -19.99
CA ARG A 72 1.20 -24.17 -18.59
C ARG A 72 1.88 -25.53 -18.51
N LEU A 73 2.93 -25.62 -17.72
CA LEU A 73 3.66 -26.85 -17.43
C LEU A 73 3.36 -27.30 -16.00
N TYR A 74 3.02 -28.58 -15.86
CA TYR A 74 2.79 -29.27 -14.60
C TYR A 74 3.79 -30.43 -14.48
N PRO A 75 4.92 -30.24 -13.80
CA PRO A 75 5.90 -31.31 -13.61
C PRO A 75 5.36 -32.38 -12.65
N LEU A 76 5.81 -33.63 -12.83
CA LEU A 76 5.61 -34.67 -11.83
C LEU A 76 6.48 -34.40 -10.59
N PRO A 77 6.11 -34.94 -9.40
CA PRO A 77 6.89 -34.75 -8.16
C PRO A 77 8.38 -35.10 -8.30
N ASP A 78 8.69 -36.15 -9.06
CA ASP A 78 10.06 -36.63 -9.31
C ASP A 78 10.67 -36.05 -10.61
N ASN A 79 9.94 -35.17 -11.31
CA ASN A 79 10.27 -34.64 -12.64
C ASN A 79 10.43 -35.74 -13.72
N ASP A 80 9.72 -36.85 -13.56
CA ASP A 80 9.68 -37.93 -14.55
C ASP A 80 9.04 -37.52 -15.88
N ILE A 81 9.42 -38.23 -16.93
CA ILE A 81 8.89 -38.07 -18.29
C ILE A 81 7.46 -38.59 -18.33
N ILE A 82 6.54 -37.79 -18.88
CA ILE A 82 5.21 -38.24 -19.24
C ILE A 82 5.22 -38.61 -20.72
N ASN A 83 4.97 -39.88 -21.02
CA ASN A 83 4.95 -40.41 -22.39
C ASN A 83 3.54 -40.79 -22.89
N GLY A 84 2.51 -40.63 -22.05
CA GLY A 84 1.12 -40.81 -22.46
C GLY A 84 0.18 -39.92 -21.67
N VAL A 85 -0.84 -39.41 -22.36
CA VAL A 85 -1.89 -38.57 -21.76
C VAL A 85 -3.24 -38.92 -22.37
N THR A 86 -4.29 -38.97 -21.54
CA THR A 86 -5.66 -39.20 -21.98
C THR A 86 -6.64 -38.51 -21.07
N TYR A 87 -7.49 -37.66 -21.63
CA TYR A 87 -8.57 -37.03 -20.91
C TYR A 87 -9.81 -37.94 -20.92
N PHE A 88 -10.29 -38.33 -19.75
CA PHE A 88 -11.44 -39.20 -19.58
C PHE A 88 -12.19 -38.87 -18.29
N ASP A 89 -13.51 -38.80 -18.34
CA ASP A 89 -14.39 -38.55 -17.18
C ASP A 89 -13.94 -37.37 -16.28
N ASN A 90 -13.69 -36.21 -16.91
CA ASN A 90 -13.21 -34.98 -16.27
C ASN A 90 -11.85 -35.09 -15.53
N LYS A 91 -11.09 -36.15 -15.78
CA LYS A 91 -9.73 -36.35 -15.26
C LYS A 91 -8.75 -36.49 -16.41
N ILE A 92 -7.50 -36.09 -16.15
CA ILE A 92 -6.41 -36.25 -17.11
C ILE A 92 -5.58 -37.41 -16.60
N TYR A 93 -5.58 -38.53 -17.29
CA TYR A 93 -4.73 -39.66 -16.97
C TYR A 93 -3.39 -39.50 -17.67
N THR A 94 -2.31 -39.84 -16.98
CA THR A 94 -0.95 -39.81 -17.53
C THR A 94 -0.20 -41.10 -17.20
N LYS A 95 0.72 -41.48 -18.07
CA LYS A 95 1.67 -42.59 -17.85
C LYS A 95 3.12 -42.13 -18.04
N THR A 96 4.02 -42.76 -17.29
CA THR A 96 5.48 -42.59 -17.43
C THR A 96 6.10 -43.74 -18.24
N GLU A 97 7.38 -43.63 -18.58
CA GLU A 97 8.13 -44.69 -19.29
C GLU A 97 8.14 -46.03 -18.52
N ASP A 98 8.19 -45.99 -17.19
CA ASP A 98 8.15 -47.17 -16.33
C ASP A 98 6.74 -47.73 -16.11
N ASN A 99 5.74 -47.26 -16.89
CA ASN A 99 4.32 -47.61 -16.76
C ASN A 99 3.73 -47.29 -15.37
N VAL A 100 4.24 -46.24 -14.72
CA VAL A 100 3.57 -45.68 -13.54
C VAL A 100 2.39 -44.84 -14.02
N TYR A 101 1.22 -45.08 -13.44
CA TYR A 101 -0.01 -44.40 -13.79
C TYR A 101 -0.38 -43.36 -12.73
N GLY A 102 -1.01 -42.29 -13.20
CA GLY A 102 -1.67 -41.33 -12.33
C GLY A 102 -2.71 -40.53 -13.07
N TYR A 103 -3.38 -39.67 -12.32
CA TYR A 103 -4.33 -38.73 -12.88
C TYR A 103 -4.19 -37.35 -12.25
N TRP A 104 -4.66 -36.35 -12.98
CA TRP A 104 -4.70 -34.97 -12.56
C TRP A 104 -6.13 -34.50 -12.36
N THR A 105 -6.36 -33.75 -11.30
CA THR A 105 -7.64 -33.06 -11.02
C THR A 105 -7.39 -31.59 -10.73
N SER A 106 -8.27 -30.72 -11.23
CA SER A 106 -8.22 -29.28 -10.94
C SER A 106 -8.80 -28.98 -9.57
N ASP A 107 -8.15 -28.13 -8.80
CA ASP A 107 -8.72 -27.49 -7.62
C ASP A 107 -9.60 -26.27 -7.99
N ASN A 108 -10.15 -25.61 -6.96
CA ASN A 108 -10.95 -24.39 -7.09
C ASN A 108 -10.13 -23.13 -7.48
N MET A 109 -8.80 -23.24 -7.55
CA MET A 109 -7.87 -22.21 -8.01
C MET A 109 -7.44 -22.43 -9.47
N GLY A 110 -7.90 -23.51 -10.12
CA GLY A 110 -7.50 -23.86 -11.50
C GLY A 110 -6.18 -24.64 -11.58
N GLN A 111 -5.65 -25.10 -10.44
CA GLN A 111 -4.38 -25.83 -10.38
C GLN A 111 -4.60 -27.33 -10.50
N LEU A 112 -3.80 -27.98 -11.34
CA LEU A 112 -3.82 -29.43 -11.48
C LEU A 112 -2.96 -30.08 -10.39
N HIS A 113 -3.56 -31.01 -9.66
CA HIS A 113 -2.90 -31.85 -8.66
C HIS A 113 -2.78 -33.28 -9.15
N TYR A 114 -1.59 -33.85 -9.03
CA TYR A 114 -1.29 -35.21 -9.47
C TYR A 114 -1.59 -36.24 -8.37
N HIS A 115 -2.17 -37.36 -8.77
CA HIS A 115 -2.50 -38.50 -7.92
C HIS A 115 -2.03 -39.80 -8.58
N THR A 116 -1.18 -40.57 -7.90
CA THR A 116 -0.73 -41.89 -8.39
C THR A 116 -1.81 -42.94 -8.23
N ILE A 117 -1.83 -43.92 -9.15
CA ILE A 117 -2.74 -45.07 -9.14
C ILE A 117 -2.01 -46.34 -9.57
N ASP A 118 -2.36 -47.47 -8.96
CA ASP A 118 -1.76 -48.77 -9.31
C ASP A 118 -2.39 -49.41 -10.56
N LYS A 119 -3.66 -49.08 -10.84
CA LYS A 119 -4.42 -49.66 -11.94
C LYS A 119 -5.26 -48.59 -12.65
N LEU A 120 -5.21 -48.61 -13.98
CA LEU A 120 -6.05 -47.79 -14.84
C LEU A 120 -7.53 -48.19 -14.71
N PRO A 121 -8.46 -47.22 -14.70
CA PRO A 121 -9.89 -47.49 -14.82
C PRO A 121 -10.24 -48.13 -16.16
N ASP A 122 -11.32 -48.93 -16.17
CA ASP A 122 -11.84 -49.52 -17.40
C ASP A 122 -12.27 -48.42 -18.39
N GLY A 123 -11.81 -48.52 -19.64
CA GLY A 123 -12.10 -47.54 -20.70
C GLY A 123 -11.04 -46.43 -20.87
N VAL A 124 -10.06 -46.33 -19.97
CA VAL A 124 -8.91 -45.44 -20.15
C VAL A 124 -7.81 -46.19 -20.89
N GLY A 125 -7.42 -45.68 -22.06
CA GLY A 125 -6.33 -46.22 -22.86
C GLY A 125 -5.49 -45.10 -23.47
N PHE A 126 -4.19 -45.34 -23.57
CA PHE A 126 -3.22 -44.39 -24.13
C PHE A 126 -2.86 -44.66 -25.59
N ASP A 127 -3.27 -45.80 -26.12
CA ASP A 127 -2.84 -46.29 -27.43
C ASP A 127 -3.95 -46.14 -28.46
N SER A 128 -3.65 -45.46 -29.56
CA SER A 128 -4.52 -45.34 -30.74
C SER A 128 -3.91 -46.01 -31.98
N HIS A 129 -3.05 -47.03 -31.79
CA HIS A 129 -2.21 -47.61 -32.84
C HIS A 129 -2.94 -48.58 -33.79
N VAL A 130 -4.27 -48.66 -33.75
CA VAL A 130 -5.01 -49.53 -34.67
C VAL A 130 -5.12 -48.82 -36.01
N GLU A 131 -4.47 -49.37 -37.05
CA GLU A 131 -4.58 -48.89 -38.44
C GLU A 131 -6.07 -48.91 -38.85
N PRO A 132 -6.74 -47.74 -38.97
CA PRO A 132 -8.19 -47.72 -39.09
C PRO A 132 -8.67 -47.86 -40.54
N TYR A 133 -7.77 -47.67 -41.50
CA TYR A 133 -8.08 -47.53 -42.92
C TYR A 133 -6.91 -48.00 -43.78
N LEU A 134 -7.18 -48.26 -45.07
CA LEU A 134 -6.17 -48.72 -46.01
C LEU A 134 -5.13 -47.62 -46.31
N LEU A 135 -3.86 -47.91 -46.08
CA LEU A 135 -2.76 -47.01 -46.40
C LEU A 135 -2.19 -47.25 -47.80
N PRO A 136 -1.82 -46.20 -48.54
CA PRO A 136 -1.03 -46.32 -49.77
C PRO A 136 0.35 -46.93 -49.48
N GLU A 137 0.92 -47.63 -50.45
CA GLU A 137 2.24 -48.27 -50.28
C GLU A 137 3.35 -47.27 -49.94
N GLU A 138 3.29 -46.05 -50.49
CA GLU A 138 4.21 -44.97 -50.14
C GLU A 138 4.16 -44.62 -48.64
N VAL A 139 2.96 -44.55 -48.06
CA VAL A 139 2.77 -44.22 -46.64
C VAL A 139 3.21 -45.38 -45.75
N LYS A 140 2.95 -46.63 -46.15
CA LYS A 140 3.43 -47.82 -45.43
C LYS A 140 4.95 -47.88 -45.34
N GLN A 141 5.65 -47.52 -46.42
CA GLN A 141 7.12 -47.49 -46.44
C GLN A 141 7.70 -46.43 -45.50
N ALA A 142 6.94 -45.37 -45.20
CA ALA A 142 7.37 -44.29 -44.32
C ALA A 142 7.31 -44.63 -42.81
N GLN A 143 6.88 -45.84 -42.44
CA GLN A 143 6.68 -46.30 -41.06
C GLN A 143 5.63 -45.48 -40.30
N PRO A 144 4.32 -45.74 -40.55
CA PRO A 144 3.23 -45.06 -39.88
C PRO A 144 3.23 -45.25 -38.36
N THR A 145 2.98 -44.18 -37.60
CA THR A 145 3.02 -44.16 -36.14
C THR A 145 1.68 -43.78 -35.50
N ALA A 146 0.97 -42.86 -36.13
CA ALA A 146 -0.23 -42.24 -35.59
C ALA A 146 -1.28 -42.04 -36.68
N TYR A 147 -2.54 -42.18 -36.29
CA TYR A 147 -3.68 -42.13 -37.19
C TYR A 147 -4.77 -41.24 -36.62
N ALA A 148 -5.38 -40.44 -37.49
CA ALA A 148 -6.61 -39.74 -37.19
C ALA A 148 -7.51 -39.70 -38.43
N THR A 149 -8.82 -39.54 -38.21
CA THR A 149 -9.80 -39.38 -39.28
C THR A 149 -10.69 -38.20 -38.95
N ILE A 150 -10.86 -37.30 -39.92
CA ILE A 150 -11.83 -36.21 -39.86
C ILE A 150 -12.64 -36.24 -41.15
N ARG A 151 -13.96 -36.42 -41.03
CA ARG A 151 -14.87 -36.51 -42.18
C ARG A 151 -14.40 -37.61 -43.15
N ASP A 152 -13.89 -37.19 -44.30
CA ASP A 152 -13.46 -38.04 -45.40
C ASP A 152 -11.94 -37.98 -45.62
N LEU A 153 -11.23 -37.37 -44.66
CA LEU A 153 -9.79 -37.19 -44.67
C LEU A 153 -9.14 -38.08 -43.62
N HIS A 154 -8.13 -38.81 -44.07
CA HIS A 154 -7.31 -39.68 -43.26
C HIS A 154 -5.96 -39.01 -43.04
N PHE A 155 -5.55 -38.88 -41.77
CA PHE A 155 -4.30 -38.28 -41.35
C PHE A 155 -3.37 -39.36 -40.82
N THR A 156 -2.23 -39.56 -41.49
CA THR A 156 -1.24 -40.58 -41.13
C THR A 156 0.10 -39.94 -40.82
N GLY A 157 0.50 -39.99 -39.56
CA GLY A 157 1.81 -39.61 -39.08
C GLY A 157 2.82 -40.73 -39.30
N THR A 158 4.08 -40.38 -39.54
CA THR A 158 5.14 -41.34 -39.87
C THR A 158 6.41 -41.07 -39.05
N GLU A 159 7.30 -42.05 -38.95
CA GLU A 159 8.60 -41.88 -38.27
C GLU A 159 9.59 -41.09 -39.11
N THR A 160 9.50 -41.15 -40.44
CA THR A 160 10.58 -40.65 -41.31
C THR A 160 10.18 -39.48 -42.19
N SER A 161 8.89 -39.36 -42.52
CA SER A 161 8.42 -38.56 -43.64
C SER A 161 7.32 -37.58 -43.26
N GLY A 162 7.11 -37.27 -41.98
CA GLY A 162 6.12 -36.31 -41.54
C GLY A 162 4.69 -36.87 -41.61
N LEU A 163 3.77 -36.07 -42.13
CA LEU A 163 2.33 -36.30 -42.10
C LEU A 163 1.76 -36.39 -43.53
N TYR A 164 1.01 -37.44 -43.78
CA TYR A 164 0.24 -37.63 -45.01
C TYR A 164 -1.25 -37.39 -44.74
N ILE A 165 -1.91 -36.71 -45.68
CA ILE A 165 -3.36 -36.54 -45.70
C ILE A 165 -3.90 -37.20 -46.96
N THR A 166 -4.73 -38.21 -46.79
CA THR A 166 -5.35 -38.97 -47.89
C THR A 166 -6.88 -38.84 -47.86
N ASN A 167 -7.52 -39.08 -49.01
CA ASN A 167 -8.97 -39.30 -49.06
C ASN A 167 -9.34 -40.73 -48.62
N LYS A 168 -10.63 -41.06 -48.65
CA LYS A 168 -11.14 -42.41 -48.36
C LYS A 168 -10.63 -43.47 -49.34
N GLU A 169 -10.32 -43.06 -50.56
CA GLU A 169 -9.86 -43.92 -51.65
C GLU A 169 -8.35 -44.24 -51.57
N GLY A 170 -7.59 -43.51 -50.74
CA GLY A 170 -6.14 -43.66 -50.58
C GLY A 170 -5.31 -42.74 -51.48
N ASP A 171 -5.91 -41.80 -52.20
CA ASP A 171 -5.14 -40.78 -52.93
C ASP A 171 -4.51 -39.79 -51.95
N ILE A 172 -3.22 -39.51 -52.13
CA ILE A 172 -2.48 -38.54 -51.33
C ILE A 172 -2.87 -37.14 -51.77
N LEU A 173 -3.60 -36.42 -50.92
CA LEU A 173 -4.02 -35.04 -51.15
C LEU A 173 -2.93 -34.04 -50.73
N LEU A 174 -2.23 -34.34 -49.64
CA LEU A 174 -1.18 -33.49 -49.12
C LEU A 174 -0.12 -34.30 -48.38
N HIS A 175 1.13 -33.92 -48.58
CA HIS A 175 2.28 -34.42 -47.83
C HIS A 175 3.00 -33.26 -47.15
N LEU A 176 3.02 -33.29 -45.82
CA LEU A 176 3.59 -32.27 -44.96
C LEU A 176 4.82 -32.83 -44.24
N HIS A 177 5.92 -32.08 -44.25
CA HIS A 177 7.20 -32.47 -43.64
C HIS A 177 7.95 -31.21 -43.17
N HIS A 178 9.09 -31.37 -42.49
CA HIS A 178 9.87 -30.27 -41.90
C HIS A 178 10.25 -29.19 -42.93
N ASN A 179 10.66 -29.59 -44.13
CA ASN A 179 11.01 -28.66 -45.22
C ASN A 179 9.78 -28.04 -45.91
N ASN A 180 8.57 -28.48 -45.56
CA ASN A 180 7.31 -28.07 -46.19
C ASN A 180 6.21 -27.95 -45.12
N ARG A 181 6.43 -27.03 -44.17
CA ARG A 181 5.49 -26.44 -43.20
C ARG A 181 5.38 -27.08 -41.80
N LEU A 182 5.86 -28.31 -41.55
CA LEU A 182 5.83 -28.90 -40.20
C LEU A 182 7.05 -28.50 -39.36
N GLN A 183 6.95 -28.70 -38.03
CA GLN A 183 8.09 -28.54 -37.13
C GLN A 183 9.11 -29.67 -37.25
N ASP A 184 8.68 -30.88 -37.54
CA ASP A 184 9.53 -32.07 -37.61
C ASP A 184 8.92 -33.12 -38.57
N ASN A 185 9.69 -34.17 -38.88
CA ASN A 185 9.24 -35.33 -39.63
C ASN A 185 8.76 -36.47 -38.73
N LEU A 186 9.25 -36.55 -37.48
CA LEU A 186 8.90 -37.63 -36.55
C LEU A 186 7.56 -37.32 -35.89
N VAL A 187 6.47 -37.85 -36.43
CA VAL A 187 5.13 -37.68 -35.83
C VAL A 187 4.93 -38.73 -34.73
N ARG A 188 4.67 -38.28 -33.50
CA ARG A 188 4.43 -39.17 -32.35
C ARG A 188 2.95 -39.43 -32.09
N ALA A 189 2.13 -38.38 -32.17
CA ALA A 189 0.71 -38.47 -31.93
C ALA A 189 -0.07 -37.47 -32.77
N ILE A 190 -1.32 -37.82 -33.08
CA ILE A 190 -2.28 -36.95 -33.74
C ILE A 190 -3.54 -36.94 -32.88
N CYS A 191 -4.06 -35.76 -32.57
CA CYS A 191 -5.29 -35.60 -31.80
C CYS A 191 -6.28 -34.73 -32.57
N VAL A 192 -7.49 -35.25 -32.76
CA VAL A 192 -8.60 -34.49 -33.34
C VAL A 192 -9.27 -33.72 -32.21
N GLN A 193 -9.31 -32.39 -32.34
CA GLN A 193 -10.03 -31.55 -31.40
C GLN A 193 -11.52 -31.43 -31.80
N ASP A 194 -11.77 -31.19 -33.08
CA ASP A 194 -13.12 -31.06 -33.66
C ASP A 194 -13.09 -31.35 -35.18
N GLU A 195 -14.21 -31.13 -35.88
CA GLU A 195 -14.31 -31.38 -37.33
C GLU A 195 -13.41 -30.49 -38.22
N LYS A 196 -12.75 -29.48 -37.64
CA LYS A 196 -11.94 -28.50 -38.36
C LYS A 196 -10.51 -28.39 -37.84
N LEU A 197 -10.16 -29.05 -36.74
CA LEU A 197 -8.86 -28.83 -36.10
C LEU A 197 -8.19 -30.14 -35.65
N VAL A 198 -6.94 -30.29 -36.08
CA VAL A 198 -6.06 -31.39 -35.71
C VAL A 198 -4.82 -30.83 -35.03
N TRP A 199 -4.39 -31.51 -33.96
CA TRP A 199 -3.09 -31.31 -33.33
C TRP A 199 -2.16 -32.47 -33.67
N VAL A 200 -0.89 -32.16 -33.88
CA VAL A 200 0.15 -33.11 -34.23
C VAL A 200 1.34 -32.87 -33.30
N ALA A 201 1.78 -33.92 -32.64
CA ALA A 201 2.94 -33.91 -31.76
C ALA A 201 4.15 -34.54 -32.45
N PHE A 202 5.32 -33.94 -32.20
CA PHE A 202 6.58 -34.35 -32.76
C PHE A 202 7.66 -34.52 -31.69
N ASP A 203 8.79 -35.11 -32.09
CA ASP A 203 10.03 -35.08 -31.29
C ASP A 203 10.56 -33.66 -31.09
N ASN A 204 10.28 -32.75 -32.02
CA ASN A 204 10.63 -31.34 -31.87
C ASN A 204 9.43 -30.44 -32.14
N GLY A 205 8.70 -30.10 -31.09
CA GLY A 205 7.59 -29.14 -31.15
C GLY A 205 6.23 -29.76 -31.46
N LEU A 206 5.28 -28.89 -31.75
CA LEU A 206 3.88 -29.21 -32.01
C LEU A 206 3.41 -28.44 -33.25
N SER A 207 2.48 -29.03 -34.00
CA SER A 207 1.78 -28.33 -35.07
C SER A 207 0.29 -28.50 -34.89
N GLN A 208 -0.42 -27.44 -35.23
CA GLN A 208 -1.86 -27.43 -35.35
C GLN A 208 -2.22 -27.25 -36.82
N ILE A 209 -3.21 -28.00 -37.27
CA ILE A 209 -3.70 -27.99 -38.64
C ILE A 209 -5.20 -27.67 -38.61
N ALA A 210 -5.55 -26.50 -39.12
CA ALA A 210 -6.93 -26.11 -39.35
C ALA A 210 -7.36 -26.49 -40.78
N LEU A 211 -8.48 -27.18 -40.90
CA LEU A 211 -9.14 -27.57 -42.14
C LEU A 211 -10.12 -26.49 -42.57
N ASP A 212 -10.15 -26.21 -43.87
CA ASP A 212 -10.96 -25.16 -44.49
C ASP A 212 -10.83 -23.81 -43.74
N PRO A 213 -9.60 -23.32 -43.49
CA PRO A 213 -9.40 -22.08 -42.80
C PRO A 213 -9.98 -20.93 -43.64
N PRO A 214 -10.62 -19.94 -42.99
CA PRO A 214 -11.16 -18.77 -43.67
C PRO A 214 -10.10 -17.96 -44.44
N ILE A 215 -8.82 -18.14 -44.07
CA ILE A 215 -7.67 -17.50 -44.70
C ILE A 215 -6.65 -18.58 -45.04
N THR A 216 -6.27 -18.67 -46.32
CA THR A 216 -5.33 -19.67 -46.84
C THR A 216 -4.15 -19.00 -47.53
N LEU A 217 -2.91 -19.41 -47.24
CA LEU A 217 -1.72 -18.99 -47.99
C LEU A 217 -1.59 -19.80 -49.28
N LEU A 218 -1.84 -19.17 -50.43
CA LEU A 218 -1.74 -19.82 -51.74
C LEU A 218 -0.29 -19.95 -52.23
N ALA A 219 0.54 -18.94 -51.97
CA ALA A 219 1.95 -18.98 -52.33
C ALA A 219 2.77 -17.93 -51.59
N GLU A 220 4.02 -18.27 -51.33
CA GLU A 220 4.98 -17.39 -50.66
C GLU A 220 5.48 -16.28 -51.57
N ARG A 221 5.76 -15.12 -50.97
CA ARG A 221 6.25 -13.94 -51.69
C ARG A 221 7.63 -14.17 -52.31
N SER A 222 8.47 -15.00 -51.70
CA SER A 222 9.78 -15.44 -52.22
C SER A 222 9.66 -16.08 -53.60
N ASN A 223 8.59 -16.84 -53.84
CA ASN A 223 8.45 -17.67 -55.03
C ASN A 223 7.77 -16.93 -56.18
N ILE A 224 6.73 -16.14 -55.89
CA ILE A 224 5.89 -15.51 -56.93
C ILE A 224 5.87 -13.99 -56.88
N GLY A 225 6.51 -13.37 -55.89
CA GLY A 225 6.56 -11.92 -55.74
C GLY A 225 5.28 -11.29 -55.16
N LYS A 226 5.19 -9.97 -55.26
CA LYS A 226 4.07 -9.17 -54.75
C LYS A 226 2.91 -9.17 -55.74
N LEU A 227 1.71 -9.54 -55.29
CA LEU A 227 0.47 -9.47 -56.07
C LEU A 227 0.17 -8.03 -56.50
N LYS A 228 -0.28 -7.89 -57.75
CA LYS A 228 -0.74 -6.64 -58.37
C LYS A 228 -2.18 -6.73 -58.86
N LYS A 229 -2.61 -7.88 -59.39
CA LYS A 229 -3.98 -8.16 -59.86
C LYS A 229 -4.27 -9.65 -59.77
N GLY A 230 -5.54 -10.00 -59.62
CA GLY A 230 -6.00 -11.39 -59.74
C GLY A 230 -7.39 -11.46 -60.35
N TYR A 231 -7.66 -12.56 -61.04
CA TYR A 231 -8.95 -12.86 -61.65
C TYR A 231 -9.20 -14.37 -61.59
N LEU A 232 -10.41 -14.75 -61.21
CA LEU A 232 -10.83 -16.16 -61.15
C LEU A 232 -11.77 -16.46 -62.31
N ASN A 233 -11.41 -17.45 -63.13
CA ASN A 233 -12.22 -17.93 -64.24
C ASN A 233 -12.54 -19.42 -64.06
N GLY A 234 -13.74 -19.73 -63.56
CA GLY A 234 -14.09 -21.09 -63.18
C GLY A 234 -13.19 -21.59 -62.04
N ASP A 235 -12.43 -22.67 -62.29
CA ASP A 235 -11.48 -23.27 -61.35
C ASP A 235 -10.04 -22.71 -61.51
N GLU A 236 -9.79 -21.86 -62.49
CA GLU A 236 -8.45 -21.32 -62.78
C GLU A 236 -8.30 -19.88 -62.27
N LEU A 237 -7.34 -19.70 -61.36
CA LEU A 237 -6.93 -18.42 -60.82
C LEU A 237 -5.74 -17.86 -61.61
N TYR A 238 -5.94 -16.70 -62.22
CA TYR A 238 -4.89 -15.94 -62.91
C TYR A 238 -4.43 -14.79 -62.02
N ILE A 239 -3.12 -14.62 -61.88
CA ILE A 239 -2.53 -13.54 -61.09
C ILE A 239 -1.43 -12.80 -61.87
N GLN A 240 -1.33 -11.50 -61.63
CA GLN A 240 -0.19 -10.67 -62.01
C GLN A 240 0.57 -10.28 -60.75
N THR A 241 1.88 -10.47 -60.78
CA THR A 241 2.78 -10.03 -59.70
C THR A 241 3.80 -9.01 -60.22
N ASN A 242 4.71 -8.57 -59.37
CA ASN A 242 5.81 -7.70 -59.81
C ASN A 242 6.90 -8.42 -60.60
N ILE A 243 6.91 -9.76 -60.63
CA ILE A 243 7.94 -10.55 -61.32
C ILE A 243 7.40 -11.35 -62.52
N GLY A 244 6.07 -11.47 -62.67
CA GLY A 244 5.49 -12.18 -63.81
C GLY A 244 3.98 -12.39 -63.71
N TYR A 245 3.47 -13.26 -64.58
CA TYR A 245 2.09 -13.71 -64.61
C TYR A 245 2.04 -15.21 -64.32
N TYR A 246 1.04 -15.62 -63.56
CA TYR A 246 0.89 -17.01 -63.15
C TYR A 246 -0.56 -17.46 -63.22
N LYS A 247 -0.78 -18.76 -63.42
CA LYS A 247 -2.06 -19.41 -63.23
C LYS A 247 -1.97 -20.55 -62.23
N ARG A 248 -3.07 -20.85 -61.55
CA ARG A 248 -3.18 -21.97 -60.60
C ARG A 248 -4.61 -22.49 -60.62
N ARG A 249 -4.79 -23.81 -60.49
CA ARG A 249 -6.11 -24.40 -60.20
C ARG A 249 -6.43 -24.28 -58.71
N MET A 250 -7.70 -24.07 -58.39
CA MET A 250 -8.16 -24.01 -57.00
C MET A 250 -8.32 -25.43 -56.43
N GLN A 251 -7.25 -26.24 -56.48
CA GLN A 251 -7.13 -27.59 -55.92
C GLN A 251 -6.04 -27.63 -54.81
N PRO A 252 -6.08 -28.53 -53.81
CA PRO A 252 -5.06 -28.63 -52.76
C PRO A 252 -3.75 -29.10 -53.38
N GLY A 253 -2.62 -28.63 -52.85
CA GLY A 253 -1.30 -29.01 -53.37
C GLY A 253 -0.90 -28.39 -54.71
N GLU A 254 -1.84 -27.85 -55.49
CA GLU A 254 -1.55 -27.21 -56.78
C GLU A 254 -0.61 -26.00 -56.63
N LYS A 255 0.30 -25.85 -57.59
CA LYS A 255 1.30 -24.77 -57.60
C LYS A 255 0.94 -23.72 -58.66
N PHE A 256 1.43 -22.49 -58.46
CA PHE A 256 1.35 -21.47 -59.50
C PHE A 256 2.32 -21.81 -60.63
N LEU A 257 1.80 -21.84 -61.85
CA LEU A 257 2.56 -22.05 -63.08
C LEU A 257 2.73 -20.71 -63.79
N PRO A 258 3.96 -20.34 -64.21
CA PRO A 258 4.18 -19.11 -64.95
C PRO A 258 3.50 -19.19 -66.33
N ILE A 259 2.92 -18.07 -66.77
CA ILE A 259 2.28 -17.94 -68.09
C ILE A 259 2.80 -16.74 -68.86
N PRO A 260 2.79 -16.77 -70.21
CA PRO A 260 3.14 -15.62 -71.03
C PRO A 260 2.17 -14.46 -70.82
N GLU A 261 2.69 -13.23 -70.88
CA GLU A 261 1.87 -12.01 -70.73
C GLU A 261 0.69 -11.95 -71.71
N LYS A 262 0.86 -12.41 -72.95
CA LYS A 262 -0.21 -12.45 -73.96
C LYS A 262 -1.41 -13.32 -73.53
N GLU A 263 -1.14 -14.45 -72.86
CA GLU A 263 -2.18 -15.32 -72.31
C GLU A 263 -2.83 -14.67 -71.08
N ALA A 264 -2.04 -13.97 -70.25
CA ALA A 264 -2.56 -13.34 -69.05
C ALA A 264 -3.46 -12.13 -69.35
N GLN A 265 -3.13 -11.33 -70.38
CA GLN A 265 -3.86 -10.12 -70.76
C GLN A 265 -5.31 -10.38 -71.20
N SER A 266 -5.64 -11.58 -71.72
CA SER A 266 -7.03 -11.93 -72.05
C SER A 266 -7.92 -12.15 -70.82
N PHE A 267 -7.33 -12.45 -69.66
CA PHE A 267 -8.05 -12.75 -68.43
C PHE A 267 -7.88 -11.68 -67.34
N LEU A 268 -6.81 -10.88 -67.40
CA LEU A 268 -6.51 -9.80 -66.46
C LEU A 268 -6.71 -8.44 -67.15
N PRO A 269 -7.95 -7.93 -67.27
CA PRO A 269 -8.19 -6.66 -67.94
C PRO A 269 -7.45 -5.49 -67.26
N ASP A 270 -7.14 -4.46 -68.03
CA ASP A 270 -6.63 -3.19 -67.52
C ASP A 270 -7.74 -2.42 -66.81
N ASN A 271 -8.01 -2.79 -65.57
CA ASN A 271 -8.77 -1.92 -64.68
C ASN A 271 -7.96 -0.64 -64.44
N LYS A 272 -8.56 0.50 -64.80
CA LYS A 272 -8.11 1.82 -64.39
C LYS A 272 -7.85 1.78 -62.88
N ALA A 273 -6.77 2.43 -62.45
CA ALA A 273 -6.46 2.59 -61.03
C ALA A 273 -7.75 2.92 -60.27
N ASN A 274 -8.07 2.10 -59.26
CA ASN A 274 -9.25 2.36 -58.44
C ASN A 274 -9.17 3.81 -57.95
N PRO A 275 -10.24 4.61 -58.10
CA PRO A 275 -10.22 5.97 -57.60
C PRO A 275 -9.83 5.93 -56.12
N LYS A 276 -8.92 6.81 -55.69
CA LYS A 276 -8.58 6.94 -54.27
C LYS A 276 -9.82 7.45 -53.53
N LEU A 277 -10.66 6.51 -53.12
CA LEU A 277 -11.84 6.75 -52.31
C LEU A 277 -11.40 7.32 -50.96
N LYS A 278 -12.17 8.28 -50.44
CA LYS A 278 -11.99 8.87 -49.12
C LYS A 278 -13.20 8.54 -48.25
N ILE A 279 -12.95 8.34 -46.96
CA ILE A 279 -14.00 7.98 -45.98
C ILE A 279 -15.09 9.06 -45.92
N ASP A 280 -14.71 10.33 -45.81
CA ASP A 280 -15.63 11.46 -45.69
C ASP A 280 -16.60 11.62 -46.89
N GLY A 281 -16.28 11.00 -48.04
CA GLY A 281 -17.14 11.00 -49.22
C GLY A 281 -18.05 9.77 -49.34
N LEU A 282 -17.81 8.72 -48.56
CA LEU A 282 -18.51 7.43 -48.62
C LEU A 282 -19.42 7.19 -47.41
N PHE A 283 -18.95 7.56 -46.21
CA PHE A 283 -19.67 7.34 -44.96
C PHE A 283 -19.89 8.69 -44.28
N LYS A 284 -21.16 9.13 -44.15
CA LYS A 284 -21.47 10.38 -43.44
C LYS A 284 -21.35 10.24 -41.92
N ASN A 285 -21.67 9.06 -41.40
CA ASN A 285 -21.48 8.74 -39.99
C ASN A 285 -20.26 7.82 -39.83
N THR A 286 -19.16 8.40 -39.35
CA THR A 286 -17.88 7.70 -39.17
C THR A 286 -17.73 7.07 -37.79
N ASP A 287 -18.61 7.37 -36.82
CA ASP A 287 -18.55 6.79 -35.47
C ASP A 287 -18.74 5.27 -35.52
N ALA A 288 -19.63 4.80 -36.39
CA ALA A 288 -19.88 3.36 -36.61
C ALA A 288 -18.67 2.60 -37.19
N LEU A 289 -17.70 3.30 -37.77
CA LEU A 289 -16.48 2.72 -38.34
C LEU A 289 -15.41 2.47 -37.26
N GLY A 290 -15.53 3.11 -36.08
CA GLY A 290 -14.55 3.01 -35.00
C GLY A 290 -13.14 3.38 -35.47
N ILE A 291 -12.17 2.49 -35.26
CA ILE A 291 -10.77 2.68 -35.70
C ILE A 291 -10.63 2.84 -37.23
N PHE A 292 -11.58 2.29 -38.00
CA PHE A 292 -11.55 2.33 -39.47
C PHE A 292 -12.00 3.68 -40.03
N SER A 293 -12.47 4.61 -39.18
CA SER A 293 -12.64 6.04 -39.55
C SER A 293 -11.32 6.69 -39.99
N LYS A 294 -10.17 6.09 -39.64
CA LYS A 294 -8.82 6.53 -40.04
C LYS A 294 -8.18 5.62 -41.10
N ALA A 295 -8.97 4.81 -41.81
CA ALA A 295 -8.44 3.83 -42.76
C ALA A 295 -7.55 4.49 -43.83
N GLN A 296 -6.42 3.83 -44.12
CA GLN A 296 -5.41 4.31 -45.07
C GLN A 296 -5.80 4.00 -46.51
N TYR A 297 -6.50 2.88 -46.71
CA TYR A 297 -6.95 2.40 -48.01
C TYR A 297 -8.37 1.85 -47.92
N ILE A 298 -9.09 2.00 -49.02
CA ILE A 298 -10.48 1.57 -49.20
C ILE A 298 -10.53 0.73 -50.47
N TYR A 299 -11.00 -0.51 -50.37
CA TYR A 299 -11.15 -1.41 -51.50
C TYR A 299 -12.63 -1.71 -51.72
N PRO A 300 -13.22 -1.31 -52.86
CA PRO A 300 -14.60 -1.64 -53.17
C PRO A 300 -14.73 -3.15 -53.40
N ALA A 301 -15.82 -3.71 -52.90
CA ALA A 301 -16.23 -5.08 -53.09
C ALA A 301 -17.65 -5.12 -53.70
N PRO A 302 -18.10 -6.26 -54.25
CA PRO A 302 -19.46 -6.41 -54.75
C PRO A 302 -20.52 -6.09 -53.68
N GLU A 303 -21.77 -5.83 -54.09
CA GLU A 303 -22.91 -5.66 -53.17
C GLU A 303 -22.75 -4.51 -52.15
N ASN A 304 -22.23 -3.34 -52.57
CA ASN A 304 -22.02 -2.17 -51.70
C ASN A 304 -21.15 -2.46 -50.46
N LEU A 305 -20.26 -3.45 -50.56
CA LEU A 305 -19.29 -3.77 -49.54
C LEU A 305 -17.98 -3.00 -49.77
N TYR A 306 -17.32 -2.62 -48.68
CA TYR A 306 -16.05 -1.91 -48.71
C TYR A 306 -15.10 -2.49 -47.66
N TRP A 307 -13.92 -2.90 -48.10
CA TRP A 307 -12.82 -3.22 -47.20
C TRP A 307 -12.09 -1.95 -46.81
N LEU A 308 -12.06 -1.66 -45.52
CA LEU A 308 -11.30 -0.56 -44.92
C LEU A 308 -10.08 -1.14 -44.22
N THR A 309 -8.88 -0.66 -44.55
CA THR A 309 -7.65 -1.12 -43.89
C THR A 309 -7.04 -0.06 -43.01
N TYR A 310 -6.71 -0.42 -41.77
CA TYR A 310 -6.02 0.46 -40.81
C TYR A 310 -4.90 -0.33 -40.14
N LYS A 311 -3.66 0.18 -40.21
CA LYS A 311 -2.45 -0.56 -39.78
C LYS A 311 -2.41 -1.97 -40.43
N ASN A 312 -2.31 -3.04 -39.63
CA ASN A 312 -2.29 -4.42 -40.08
C ASN A 312 -3.66 -5.11 -39.97
N GLU A 313 -4.74 -4.36 -40.16
CA GLU A 313 -6.11 -4.86 -40.02
C GLU A 313 -6.98 -4.49 -41.21
N ALA A 314 -7.99 -5.31 -41.48
CA ALA A 314 -9.00 -5.04 -42.49
C ALA A 314 -10.41 -5.28 -41.92
N GLY A 315 -11.30 -4.31 -42.09
CA GLY A 315 -12.72 -4.43 -41.76
C GLY A 315 -13.57 -4.40 -43.04
N LEU A 316 -14.52 -5.33 -43.16
CA LEU A 316 -15.50 -5.36 -44.24
C LEU A 316 -16.76 -4.65 -43.76
N PHE A 317 -17.15 -3.60 -44.47
CA PHE A 317 -18.31 -2.77 -44.15
C PHE A 317 -19.34 -2.83 -45.26
N HIS A 318 -20.60 -3.00 -44.90
CA HIS A 318 -21.73 -2.83 -45.80
C HIS A 318 -22.26 -1.40 -45.69
N LEU A 319 -22.38 -0.73 -46.83
CA LEU A 319 -22.89 0.63 -46.93
C LEU A 319 -24.40 0.61 -47.22
N GLU A 320 -25.21 0.94 -46.22
CA GLU A 320 -26.66 1.14 -46.33
C GLU A 320 -26.99 2.55 -45.84
N ASP A 321 -27.76 3.31 -46.61
CA ASP A 321 -28.20 4.68 -46.25
C ASP A 321 -27.06 5.59 -45.75
N GLU A 322 -25.90 5.55 -46.42
CA GLU A 322 -24.68 6.30 -46.07
C GLU A 322 -24.10 5.98 -44.67
N LYS A 323 -24.55 4.88 -44.04
CA LYS A 323 -24.06 4.33 -42.78
C LYS A 323 -23.32 3.01 -43.03
N GLY A 324 -22.16 2.86 -42.41
CA GLY A 324 -21.37 1.63 -42.48
C GLY A 324 -21.77 0.66 -41.38
N SER A 325 -22.15 -0.56 -41.75
CA SER A 325 -22.29 -1.68 -40.81
C SER A 325 -21.14 -2.67 -41.00
N MET A 326 -20.37 -2.95 -39.94
CA MET A 326 -19.27 -3.91 -40.00
C MET A 326 -19.82 -5.32 -40.11
N LYS A 327 -19.42 -6.07 -41.14
CA LYS A 327 -19.79 -7.47 -41.35
C LYS A 327 -18.75 -8.41 -40.76
N CYS A 328 -17.47 -8.12 -40.96
CA CYS A 328 -16.37 -8.86 -40.36
C CYS A 328 -15.11 -7.99 -40.22
N ARG A 329 -14.21 -8.41 -39.34
CA ARG A 329 -12.88 -7.82 -39.17
C ARG A 329 -11.83 -8.92 -39.17
N ILE A 330 -10.70 -8.64 -39.81
CA ILE A 330 -9.53 -9.51 -39.89
C ILE A 330 -8.35 -8.78 -39.24
N LEU A 331 -7.75 -9.43 -38.25
CA LEU A 331 -6.45 -9.09 -37.68
C LEU A 331 -5.41 -10.01 -38.33
N PHE A 332 -4.57 -9.49 -39.23
CA PHE A 332 -3.59 -10.33 -39.92
C PHE A 332 -2.50 -10.86 -38.96
N ASP A 333 -2.25 -10.17 -37.86
CA ASP A 333 -1.34 -10.61 -36.79
C ASP A 333 -1.73 -11.96 -36.18
N ASN A 334 -3.04 -12.29 -36.16
CA ASN A 334 -3.53 -13.59 -35.66
C ASN A 334 -3.05 -14.77 -36.52
N TYR A 335 -2.74 -14.51 -37.79
CA TYR A 335 -2.27 -15.50 -38.75
C TYR A 335 -0.76 -15.39 -39.01
N ASN A 336 -0.04 -14.61 -38.19
CA ASN A 336 1.37 -14.27 -38.39
C ASN A 336 1.64 -13.64 -39.78
N MET A 337 0.68 -12.84 -40.25
CA MET A 337 0.70 -12.21 -41.56
C MET A 337 0.71 -10.69 -41.44
N ASN A 338 1.35 -10.02 -42.40
CA ASN A 338 1.41 -8.56 -42.48
C ASN A 338 0.90 -8.10 -43.84
N LEU A 339 0.01 -7.12 -43.88
CA LEU A 339 -0.39 -6.46 -45.12
C LEU A 339 0.79 -5.76 -45.78
N VAL A 340 0.76 -5.68 -47.11
CA VAL A 340 1.75 -4.89 -47.84
C VAL A 340 1.61 -3.40 -47.50
N THR A 341 2.73 -2.74 -47.23
CA THR A 341 2.77 -1.34 -46.78
C THR A 341 2.54 -0.31 -47.89
N ARG A 342 2.71 -0.70 -49.16
CA ARG A 342 2.58 0.19 -50.32
C ARG A 342 1.80 -0.49 -51.43
N GLY A 343 0.85 0.24 -52.04
CA GLY A 343 0.01 -0.24 -53.14
C GLY A 343 -1.15 -1.11 -52.68
N ASP A 344 -1.96 -1.57 -53.62
CA ASP A 344 -3.19 -2.28 -53.32
C ASP A 344 -2.92 -3.61 -52.61
N ALA A 345 -3.68 -3.86 -51.55
CA ALA A 345 -3.54 -5.03 -50.71
C ALA A 345 -4.68 -6.03 -50.88
N ILE A 346 -5.89 -5.62 -51.24
CA ILE A 346 -7.07 -6.51 -51.30
C ILE A 346 -7.68 -6.45 -52.69
N PHE A 347 -7.92 -7.63 -53.29
CA PHE A 347 -8.44 -7.79 -54.65
C PHE A 347 -9.67 -8.72 -54.62
N PRO A 348 -10.87 -8.24 -54.97
CA PRO A 348 -12.06 -9.09 -55.03
C PRO A 348 -11.97 -10.07 -56.21
N LEU A 349 -12.26 -11.35 -55.97
CA LEU A 349 -12.42 -12.38 -57.01
C LEU A 349 -13.90 -12.67 -57.30
N SER A 350 -14.73 -12.71 -56.25
CA SER A 350 -16.19 -12.91 -56.32
C SER A 350 -16.88 -12.16 -55.18
N SER A 351 -18.18 -12.39 -54.94
CA SER A 351 -18.89 -11.79 -53.79
C SER A 351 -18.26 -12.17 -52.46
N ASN A 352 -17.74 -13.39 -52.34
CA ASN A 352 -17.26 -13.94 -51.07
C ASN A 352 -15.75 -14.22 -51.02
N LEU A 353 -15.08 -14.34 -52.18
CA LEU A 353 -13.65 -14.68 -52.26
C LEU A 353 -12.80 -13.45 -52.61
N TYR A 354 -11.72 -13.27 -51.87
CA TYR A 354 -10.79 -12.15 -52.00
C TYR A 354 -9.35 -12.65 -51.98
N LEU A 355 -8.49 -12.05 -52.81
CA LEU A 355 -7.05 -12.19 -52.65
C LEU A 355 -6.51 -11.04 -51.81
N VAL A 356 -5.63 -11.36 -50.87
CA VAL A 356 -4.90 -10.37 -50.08
C VAL A 356 -3.41 -10.51 -50.33
N SER A 357 -2.77 -9.42 -50.74
CA SER A 357 -1.32 -9.31 -50.83
C SER A 357 -0.76 -9.04 -49.44
N ALA A 358 -0.07 -10.04 -48.87
CA ALA A 358 0.66 -9.93 -47.62
C ALA A 358 2.19 -9.87 -47.87
N MET A 359 2.95 -9.57 -46.82
CA MET A 359 4.41 -9.62 -46.85
C MET A 359 4.93 -11.05 -46.98
N GLN A 360 4.20 -12.02 -46.45
CA GLN A 360 4.49 -13.45 -46.48
C GLN A 360 4.13 -14.08 -47.82
N GLY A 361 3.16 -13.52 -48.55
CA GLY A 361 2.70 -14.09 -49.81
C GLY A 361 1.30 -13.65 -50.22
N ILE A 362 0.65 -14.48 -51.02
CA ILE A 362 -0.73 -14.27 -51.48
C ILE A 362 -1.68 -15.09 -50.62
N LEU A 363 -2.61 -14.41 -49.99
CA LEU A 363 -3.67 -15.02 -49.19
C LEU A 363 -4.96 -15.10 -50.00
N LEU A 364 -5.70 -16.18 -49.82
CA LEU A 364 -7.09 -16.31 -50.22
C LEU A 364 -7.95 -16.16 -48.97
N VAL A 365 -8.93 -15.28 -49.03
CA VAL A 365 -9.85 -14.99 -47.93
C VAL A 365 -11.26 -15.32 -48.38
N ASP A 366 -11.90 -16.24 -47.66
CA ASP A 366 -13.31 -16.57 -47.82
C ASP A 366 -14.15 -15.88 -46.73
N THR A 367 -14.86 -14.83 -47.14
CA THR A 367 -15.71 -14.05 -46.24
C THR A 367 -16.95 -14.80 -45.77
N ARG A 368 -17.45 -15.77 -46.55
CA ARG A 368 -18.57 -16.61 -46.12
C ARG A 368 -18.12 -17.47 -44.95
N GLN A 369 -16.99 -18.16 -45.06
CA GLN A 369 -16.43 -18.95 -43.96
C GLN A 369 -16.02 -18.07 -42.76
N LEU A 370 -15.50 -16.87 -42.98
CA LEU A 370 -15.23 -15.90 -41.90
C LEU A 370 -16.50 -15.51 -41.13
N ILE A 371 -17.63 -15.37 -41.81
CA ILE A 371 -18.90 -14.94 -41.21
C ILE A 371 -19.68 -16.13 -40.62
N GLU A 372 -19.66 -17.28 -41.30
CA GLU A 372 -20.37 -18.52 -40.93
C GLU A 372 -19.60 -19.37 -39.91
N SER A 373 -18.31 -19.09 -39.67
CA SER A 373 -17.58 -19.63 -38.51
C SER A 373 -18.18 -19.05 -37.23
N ASN A 374 -19.38 -19.52 -36.90
CA ASN A 374 -19.97 -19.46 -35.58
C ASN A 374 -18.92 -20.06 -34.64
N LEU A 375 -18.24 -19.21 -33.88
CA LEU A 375 -17.71 -19.67 -32.62
C LEU A 375 -18.93 -20.13 -31.83
N GLY A 376 -19.09 -21.45 -31.70
CA GLY A 376 -19.92 -22.02 -30.64
C GLY A 376 -19.55 -21.31 -29.35
N ASN A 377 -20.55 -20.83 -28.62
CA ASN A 377 -20.47 -19.97 -27.45
C ASN A 377 -19.19 -20.16 -26.62
N THR A 378 -18.07 -19.54 -27.01
CA THR A 378 -16.78 -19.77 -26.34
C THR A 378 -16.82 -18.93 -25.09
N SER A 379 -17.17 -19.55 -23.95
CA SER A 379 -17.11 -18.85 -22.68
C SER A 379 -15.67 -18.47 -22.43
N LEU A 380 -15.39 -17.16 -22.49
CA LEU A 380 -14.18 -16.58 -21.93
C LEU A 380 -14.21 -16.84 -20.41
N ARG A 381 -13.10 -17.30 -19.85
CA ARG A 381 -13.00 -17.64 -18.43
C ARG A 381 -11.67 -17.15 -17.87
N PHE A 382 -11.67 -16.87 -16.57
CA PHE A 382 -10.43 -16.76 -15.82
C PHE A 382 -9.92 -18.18 -15.56
N ALA A 383 -8.66 -18.42 -15.91
CA ALA A 383 -7.99 -19.69 -15.74
C ALA A 383 -7.13 -19.71 -14.47
N GLU A 384 -6.57 -18.57 -14.08
CA GLU A 384 -5.79 -18.43 -12.84
C GLU A 384 -5.76 -16.95 -12.42
N ILE A 385 -5.77 -16.71 -11.11
CA ILE A 385 -5.58 -15.37 -10.54
C ILE A 385 -4.57 -15.50 -9.41
N ASP A 386 -3.47 -14.75 -9.50
CA ASP A 386 -2.43 -14.71 -8.49
C ASP A 386 -1.98 -13.29 -8.18
N TYR A 387 -1.36 -13.11 -7.01
CA TYR A 387 -0.71 -11.86 -6.63
C TYR A 387 0.52 -12.13 -5.76
N ILE A 388 1.50 -11.24 -5.86
CA ILE A 388 2.73 -11.29 -5.07
C ILE A 388 2.60 -10.39 -3.85
N TYR A 389 2.71 -10.99 -2.67
CA TYR A 389 2.70 -10.31 -1.39
C TYR A 389 3.87 -10.80 -0.52
N ASN A 390 4.68 -9.87 -0.02
CA ASN A 390 5.88 -10.19 0.77
C ASN A 390 6.79 -11.26 0.11
N GLU A 391 6.99 -11.15 -1.21
CA GLU A 391 7.80 -12.12 -2.02
C GLU A 391 7.23 -13.53 -2.10
N THR A 392 6.01 -13.74 -1.59
CA THR A 392 5.26 -14.98 -1.74
C THR A 392 4.17 -14.83 -2.78
N LEU A 393 4.03 -15.83 -3.65
CA LEU A 393 2.92 -15.94 -4.59
C LEU A 393 1.69 -16.44 -3.85
N GLN A 394 0.62 -15.66 -3.89
CA GLN A 394 -0.69 -16.01 -3.33
C GLN A 394 -1.65 -16.24 -4.49
N LYS A 395 -2.43 -17.32 -4.44
CA LYS A 395 -3.40 -17.67 -5.48
C LYS A 395 -4.81 -17.52 -4.97
N LEU A 396 -5.72 -17.15 -5.87
CA LEU A 396 -7.11 -16.84 -5.56
C LEU A 396 -8.07 -17.82 -6.23
N PRO A 397 -9.24 -18.11 -5.60
CA PRO A 397 -10.25 -18.99 -6.19
C PRO A 397 -10.93 -18.36 -7.40
N LEU A 398 -11.18 -19.15 -8.44
CA LEU A 398 -11.74 -18.70 -9.73
C LEU A 398 -13.23 -18.35 -9.68
N ASP A 399 -13.98 -18.95 -8.76
CA ASP A 399 -15.44 -18.74 -8.64
C ASP A 399 -15.82 -17.41 -7.96
N THR A 400 -14.83 -16.57 -7.65
CA THR A 400 -15.09 -15.29 -6.98
C THR A 400 -15.29 -14.17 -8.00
N LYS A 401 -16.49 -13.56 -7.98
CA LYS A 401 -16.76 -12.33 -8.77
C LYS A 401 -16.02 -11.11 -8.22
N THR A 402 -15.62 -11.17 -6.95
CA THR A 402 -14.95 -10.10 -6.23
C THR A 402 -13.72 -10.66 -5.53
N ILE A 403 -12.58 -10.04 -5.77
CA ILE A 403 -11.33 -10.34 -5.07
C ILE A 403 -10.91 -9.17 -4.20
N SER A 404 -10.24 -9.48 -3.09
CA SER A 404 -9.79 -8.49 -2.12
C SER A 404 -8.27 -8.58 -1.96
N LEU A 405 -7.58 -7.49 -2.26
CA LEU A 405 -6.11 -7.40 -2.28
C LEU A 405 -5.60 -6.48 -1.15
N PRO A 406 -4.43 -6.78 -0.55
CA PRO A 406 -3.79 -5.90 0.43
C PRO A 406 -3.17 -4.67 -0.26
N HIS A 407 -3.19 -3.49 0.36
CA HIS A 407 -2.68 -2.23 -0.23
C HIS A 407 -1.23 -2.28 -0.78
N ASN A 408 -0.41 -3.20 -0.29
CA ASN A 408 1.02 -3.34 -0.55
C ASN A 408 1.34 -4.62 -1.35
N PHE A 409 0.39 -5.15 -2.13
CA PHE A 409 0.72 -6.15 -3.14
C PHE A 409 1.69 -5.55 -4.17
N LYS A 410 2.68 -6.33 -4.63
CA LYS A 410 3.68 -5.87 -5.61
C LYS A 410 3.13 -5.95 -7.04
N GLU A 411 2.58 -7.11 -7.37
CA GLU A 411 2.09 -7.44 -8.71
C GLU A 411 0.89 -8.38 -8.58
N MET A 412 -0.08 -8.24 -9.48
CA MET A 412 -1.21 -9.14 -9.65
C MET A 412 -1.23 -9.65 -11.08
N ASN A 413 -1.38 -10.96 -11.27
CA ASN A 413 -1.56 -11.56 -12.58
C ASN A 413 -2.93 -12.23 -12.69
N VAL A 414 -3.59 -11.98 -13.82
CA VAL A 414 -4.85 -12.61 -14.21
C VAL A 414 -4.63 -13.30 -15.53
N TYR A 415 -4.90 -14.60 -15.58
CA TYR A 415 -4.87 -15.37 -16.80
C TYR A 415 -6.28 -15.57 -17.30
N ALA A 416 -6.58 -15.04 -18.48
CA ALA A 416 -7.88 -15.17 -19.13
C ALA A 416 -7.71 -15.81 -20.50
N GLY A 417 -8.62 -16.73 -20.83
CA GLY A 417 -8.56 -17.49 -22.08
C GLY A 417 -9.89 -18.12 -22.42
N THR A 418 -9.97 -18.78 -23.58
CA THR A 418 -11.20 -19.43 -24.02
C THR A 418 -10.98 -20.89 -24.31
N SER A 419 -11.96 -21.71 -23.97
CA SER A 419 -11.76 -23.15 -24.02
C SER A 419 -11.74 -23.74 -25.45
N ILE A 420 -12.40 -23.12 -26.44
CA ILE A 420 -12.35 -23.59 -27.84
C ILE A 420 -11.30 -22.80 -28.62
N PHE A 421 -10.35 -23.55 -29.19
CA PHE A 421 -9.29 -23.00 -30.02
C PHE A 421 -9.85 -22.41 -31.32
N THR A 422 -9.49 -21.16 -31.61
CA THR A 422 -9.62 -20.56 -32.93
C THR A 422 -8.34 -19.80 -33.24
N SER A 423 -7.97 -19.70 -34.52
CA SER A 423 -6.84 -18.87 -34.97
C SER A 423 -6.88 -17.43 -34.40
N ASN A 424 -8.06 -16.95 -34.04
CA ASN A 424 -8.31 -15.67 -33.38
C ASN A 424 -8.44 -15.81 -31.85
N HIS A 425 -7.32 -15.85 -31.13
CA HIS A 425 -7.29 -15.99 -29.66
C HIS A 425 -6.99 -14.68 -28.91
N GLN A 426 -6.83 -13.55 -29.59
CA GLN A 426 -6.45 -12.31 -28.91
C GLN A 426 -7.46 -11.85 -27.86
N ILE A 427 -6.95 -11.36 -26.74
CA ILE A 427 -7.73 -10.73 -25.68
C ILE A 427 -7.39 -9.24 -25.57
N SER A 428 -8.31 -8.47 -25.01
CA SER A 428 -8.13 -7.06 -24.68
C SER A 428 -8.80 -6.82 -23.34
N TYR A 429 -8.24 -5.95 -22.52
CA TYR A 429 -8.74 -5.69 -21.17
C TYR A 429 -8.86 -4.19 -20.91
N LYS A 430 -9.68 -3.82 -19.92
CA LYS A 430 -9.70 -2.49 -19.33
C LYS A 430 -9.97 -2.59 -17.85
N ILE A 431 -9.45 -1.64 -17.08
CA ILE A 431 -9.77 -1.48 -15.67
C ILE A 431 -10.55 -0.18 -15.50
N GLU A 432 -11.84 -0.29 -15.25
CA GLU A 432 -12.65 0.85 -14.87
C GLU A 432 -12.22 1.33 -13.48
N GLY A 433 -11.91 2.63 -13.38
CA GLY A 433 -11.25 3.27 -12.23
C GLY A 433 -9.80 3.68 -12.51
N VAL A 434 -9.14 3.09 -13.50
CA VAL A 434 -7.78 3.49 -13.97
C VAL A 434 -7.83 4.12 -15.35
N SER A 435 -8.48 3.45 -16.31
CA SER A 435 -8.61 3.90 -17.69
C SER A 435 -10.00 3.56 -18.24
N SER A 436 -10.56 4.45 -19.05
CA SER A 436 -11.79 4.20 -19.79
C SER A 436 -11.57 3.45 -21.11
N ASP A 437 -10.33 3.46 -21.62
CA ASP A 437 -9.97 2.85 -22.90
C ASP A 437 -9.59 1.37 -22.73
N TRP A 438 -9.95 0.56 -23.73
CA TRP A 438 -9.48 -0.81 -23.85
C TRP A 438 -8.00 -0.85 -24.24
N SER A 439 -7.27 -1.84 -23.70
CA SER A 439 -5.91 -2.16 -24.11
C SER A 439 -5.87 -2.53 -25.60
N ASP A 440 -4.68 -2.43 -26.19
CA ASP A 440 -4.39 -3.09 -27.45
C ASP A 440 -4.63 -4.61 -27.33
N TRP A 441 -4.90 -5.24 -28.46
CA TRP A 441 -5.12 -6.70 -28.51
C TRP A 441 -3.80 -7.44 -28.28
N GLN A 442 -3.81 -8.39 -27.35
CA GLN A 442 -2.65 -9.22 -27.01
C GLN A 442 -2.96 -10.71 -27.23
N LYS A 443 -1.93 -11.47 -27.63
CA LYS A 443 -2.04 -12.94 -27.80
C LYS A 443 -1.92 -13.67 -26.47
N ASP A 444 -1.06 -13.18 -25.58
CA ASP A 444 -0.89 -13.75 -24.26
C ASP A 444 -2.17 -13.56 -23.42
N GLY A 445 -2.62 -14.64 -22.80
CA GLY A 445 -3.75 -14.65 -21.88
C GLY A 445 -3.43 -13.97 -20.54
N LYS A 446 -2.16 -13.70 -20.26
CA LYS A 446 -1.70 -13.05 -19.03
C LYS A 446 -1.94 -11.54 -19.04
N ILE A 447 -2.55 -11.05 -17.99
CA ILE A 447 -2.76 -9.64 -17.70
C ILE A 447 -2.07 -9.32 -16.38
N SER A 448 -1.10 -8.41 -16.40
CA SER A 448 -0.30 -8.07 -15.22
C SER A 448 -0.53 -6.62 -14.81
N PHE A 449 -0.79 -6.43 -13.52
CA PHE A 449 -0.95 -5.11 -12.91
C PHE A 449 0.08 -4.92 -11.82
N LEU A 450 0.84 -3.83 -11.96
CA LEU A 450 1.64 -3.28 -10.87
C LEU A 450 0.69 -2.53 -9.93
N GLN A 451 1.02 -2.59 -8.63
CA GLN A 451 0.33 -1.96 -7.51
C GLN A 451 -0.76 -0.93 -7.88
N LEU A 452 -2.01 -1.24 -7.49
CA LEU A 452 -3.16 -0.35 -7.66
C LEU A 452 -3.40 0.46 -6.37
N PRO A 453 -3.79 1.75 -6.46
CA PRO A 453 -4.20 2.53 -5.30
C PRO A 453 -5.41 1.93 -4.55
N GLU A 454 -5.64 2.34 -3.31
CA GLU A 454 -6.84 1.92 -2.56
C GLU A 454 -8.13 2.29 -3.31
N GLY A 455 -9.09 1.37 -3.34
CA GLY A 455 -10.33 1.55 -4.08
C GLY A 455 -10.92 0.27 -4.64
N THR A 456 -12.05 0.42 -5.33
CA THR A 456 -12.73 -0.67 -6.04
C THR A 456 -12.59 -0.43 -7.54
N TYR A 457 -12.15 -1.46 -8.24
CA TYR A 457 -11.93 -1.46 -9.68
C TYR A 457 -12.73 -2.58 -10.33
N GLU A 458 -13.10 -2.39 -11.60
CA GLU A 458 -13.72 -3.43 -12.40
C GLU A 458 -12.81 -3.77 -13.59
N LEU A 459 -12.19 -4.95 -13.55
CA LEU A 459 -11.44 -5.49 -14.67
C LEU A 459 -12.41 -6.14 -15.65
N LYS A 460 -12.54 -5.57 -16.85
CA LYS A 460 -13.26 -6.17 -17.97
C LYS A 460 -12.27 -6.75 -18.95
N VAL A 461 -12.45 -8.01 -19.33
CA VAL A 461 -11.66 -8.70 -20.34
C VAL A 461 -12.59 -9.12 -21.45
N ARG A 462 -12.19 -8.91 -22.70
CA ARG A 462 -12.94 -9.33 -23.88
C ARG A 462 -12.08 -10.16 -24.81
N LYS A 463 -12.71 -11.10 -25.51
CA LYS A 463 -12.09 -11.92 -26.55
C LYS A 463 -12.38 -11.33 -27.92
N TYR A 464 -11.38 -11.35 -28.80
CA TYR A 464 -11.62 -11.04 -30.19
C TYR A 464 -12.47 -12.12 -30.87
N VAL A 465 -13.46 -11.68 -31.64
CA VAL A 465 -14.24 -12.49 -32.57
C VAL A 465 -14.39 -11.74 -33.90
N ILE A 466 -14.47 -12.48 -35.00
CA ILE A 466 -14.54 -11.91 -36.37
C ILE A 466 -15.80 -11.04 -36.54
N LYS A 467 -16.89 -11.42 -35.86
CA LYS A 467 -18.19 -10.77 -35.89
C LYS A 467 -18.62 -10.47 -34.46
N GLY A 468 -18.89 -9.19 -34.16
CA GLY A 468 -19.31 -8.76 -32.82
C GLY A 468 -20.72 -9.28 -32.44
N PRO A 469 -21.11 -9.17 -31.15
CA PRO A 469 -20.36 -8.54 -30.05
C PRO A 469 -19.19 -9.39 -29.54
N TYR A 470 -18.16 -8.74 -29.02
CA TYR A 470 -17.03 -9.43 -28.36
C TYR A 470 -17.51 -10.08 -27.06
N PRO A 471 -17.23 -11.37 -26.81
CA PRO A 471 -17.50 -11.98 -25.50
C PRO A 471 -16.70 -11.27 -24.41
N GLU A 472 -17.35 -10.90 -23.30
CA GLU A 472 -16.75 -10.18 -22.19
C GLU A 472 -16.95 -10.91 -20.86
N ILE A 473 -15.96 -10.81 -19.96
CA ILE A 473 -16.04 -11.20 -18.55
C ILE A 473 -15.53 -10.06 -17.67
N SER A 474 -16.06 -9.98 -16.45
CA SER A 474 -15.73 -8.93 -15.49
C SER A 474 -15.30 -9.52 -14.15
N LEU A 475 -14.31 -8.89 -13.52
CA LEU A 475 -13.82 -9.20 -12.17
C LEU A 475 -13.75 -7.92 -11.35
N ILE A 476 -14.37 -7.91 -10.18
CA ILE A 476 -14.30 -6.78 -9.25
C ILE A 476 -13.05 -6.94 -8.36
N ILE A 477 -12.21 -5.92 -8.31
CA ILE A 477 -10.97 -5.89 -7.54
C ILE A 477 -11.09 -4.83 -6.44
N GLU A 478 -11.03 -5.24 -5.19
CA GLU A 478 -11.05 -4.34 -4.03
C GLU A 478 -9.66 -4.28 -3.38
N VAL A 479 -9.00 -3.13 -3.46
CA VAL A 479 -7.72 -2.88 -2.79
C VAL A 479 -7.99 -2.26 -1.43
N ARG A 480 -7.68 -3.01 -0.36
CA ARG A 480 -7.91 -2.57 1.02
C ARG A 480 -7.05 -1.36 1.38
N PRO A 481 -7.52 -0.42 2.22
CA PRO A 481 -6.70 0.67 2.70
C PRO A 481 -5.58 0.16 3.63
N PRO A 482 -4.47 0.93 3.76
CA PRO A 482 -3.44 0.62 4.74
C PRO A 482 -3.97 0.71 6.17
N TRP A 483 -3.34 -0.02 7.11
CA TRP A 483 -3.79 -0.10 8.50
C TRP A 483 -3.87 1.28 9.20
N TYR A 484 -2.98 2.22 8.84
CA TYR A 484 -2.94 3.58 9.39
C TYR A 484 -4.07 4.48 8.85
N ASN A 485 -4.76 4.06 7.79
CA ASN A 485 -5.93 4.72 7.22
C ASN A 485 -7.24 3.99 7.63
N SER A 486 -7.16 3.10 8.63
CA SER A 486 -8.34 2.39 9.16
C SER A 486 -9.10 3.23 10.20
N ILE A 487 -10.40 2.95 10.39
CA ILE A 487 -11.23 3.58 11.43
C ILE A 487 -10.58 3.43 12.82
N TRP A 488 -9.97 2.28 13.11
CA TRP A 488 -9.25 2.02 14.36
C TRP A 488 -8.00 2.89 14.53
N ALA A 489 -7.28 3.17 13.44
CA ALA A 489 -6.16 4.10 13.47
C ALA A 489 -6.63 5.52 13.79
N TYR A 490 -7.74 5.99 13.18
CA TYR A 490 -8.33 7.29 13.51
C TYR A 490 -8.78 7.39 14.98
N ILE A 491 -9.38 6.33 15.54
CA ILE A 491 -9.71 6.25 16.97
C ILE A 491 -8.44 6.35 17.81
N GLY A 492 -7.38 5.64 17.43
CA GLY A 492 -6.08 5.71 18.07
C GLY A 492 -5.45 7.10 18.04
N TYR A 493 -5.54 7.80 16.89
CA TYR A 493 -5.07 9.18 16.74
C TYR A 493 -5.85 10.15 17.63
N LEU A 494 -7.18 10.02 17.70
CA LEU A 494 -8.01 10.82 18.60
C LEU A 494 -7.67 10.57 20.06
N PHE A 495 -7.40 9.32 20.44
CA PHE A 495 -6.99 8.96 21.80
C PHE A 495 -5.61 9.54 22.14
N ALA A 496 -4.64 9.48 21.22
CA ALA A 496 -3.33 10.08 21.42
C ALA A 496 -3.42 11.61 21.57
N ILE A 497 -4.25 12.28 20.77
CA ILE A 497 -4.52 13.72 20.91
C ILE A 497 -5.17 14.01 22.26
N TRP A 498 -6.16 13.21 22.67
CA TRP A 498 -6.80 13.35 23.98
C TRP A 498 -5.80 13.21 25.13
N LEU A 499 -4.85 12.27 25.06
CA LEU A 499 -3.78 12.12 26.05
C LEU A 499 -2.84 13.33 26.08
N ILE A 500 -2.48 13.88 24.91
CA ILE A 500 -1.66 15.09 24.82
C ILE A 500 -2.39 16.28 25.46
N VAL A 501 -3.69 16.44 25.17
CA VAL A 501 -4.52 17.50 25.75
C VAL A 501 -4.65 17.31 27.26
N GLN A 502 -4.92 16.09 27.74
CA GLN A 502 -4.98 15.78 29.17
C GLN A 502 -3.64 16.04 29.88
N GLY A 503 -2.53 15.64 29.26
CA GLY A 503 -1.18 15.91 29.78
C GLY A 503 -0.89 17.41 29.87
N GLY A 504 -1.22 18.16 28.81
CA GLY A 504 -1.09 19.62 28.78
C GLY A 504 -1.98 20.31 29.82
N LEU A 505 -3.22 19.87 29.98
CA LEU A 505 -4.17 20.41 30.95
C LEU A 505 -3.77 20.08 32.39
N HIS A 506 -3.26 18.87 32.64
CA HIS A 506 -2.70 18.48 33.93
C HIS A 506 -1.46 19.32 34.28
N TYR A 507 -0.58 19.54 33.30
CA TYR A 507 0.59 20.40 33.47
C TYR A 507 0.20 21.85 33.76
N TYR A 508 -0.77 22.40 33.01
CA TYR A 508 -1.29 23.74 33.19
C TYR A 508 -1.93 23.93 34.57
N LEU A 509 -2.81 23.01 34.99
CA LEU A 509 -3.43 23.02 36.31
C LEU A 509 -2.39 22.88 37.44
N LYS A 510 -1.35 22.07 37.24
CA LYS A 510 -0.25 21.95 38.21
C LYS A 510 0.54 23.26 38.33
N SER A 511 0.77 23.96 37.23
CA SER A 511 1.40 25.29 37.23
C SER A 511 0.56 26.32 38.00
N LEU A 512 -0.75 26.36 37.74
CA LEU A 512 -1.68 27.26 38.45
C LEU A 512 -1.70 27.00 39.96
N ARG A 513 -1.78 25.73 40.38
CA ARG A 513 -1.74 25.37 41.80
C ARG A 513 -0.43 25.78 42.47
N LYS A 514 0.69 25.70 41.75
CA LYS A 514 2.00 26.12 42.27
C LYS A 514 2.04 27.65 42.47
N GLU A 515 1.45 28.41 41.55
CA GLU A 515 1.34 29.86 41.66
C GLU A 515 0.45 30.27 42.85
N GLU A 516 -0.69 29.60 43.04
CA GLU A 516 -1.59 29.82 44.17
C GLU A 516 -0.93 29.50 45.52
N GLN A 517 -0.17 28.39 45.60
CA GLN A 517 0.60 28.02 46.79
C GLN A 517 1.66 29.06 47.15
N ASN A 518 2.43 29.53 46.16
CA ASN A 518 3.44 30.57 46.37
C ASN A 518 2.82 31.87 46.88
N LYS A 519 1.62 32.22 46.39
CA LYS A 519 0.90 33.42 46.82
C LYS A 519 0.42 33.30 48.27
N LEU A 520 -0.15 32.15 48.63
CA LEU A 520 -0.59 31.89 50.00
C LEU A 520 0.58 31.87 51.01
N GLU A 521 1.75 31.34 50.60
CA GLU A 521 2.96 31.38 51.42
C GLU A 521 3.47 32.81 51.63
N ALA A 522 3.45 33.65 50.58
CA ALA A 522 3.82 35.06 50.68
C ALA A 522 2.90 35.84 51.64
N ASP A 523 1.58 35.60 51.58
CA ASP A 523 0.60 36.25 52.47
C ASP A 523 0.82 35.86 53.95
N LYS A 524 1.10 34.59 54.24
CA LYS A 524 1.42 34.11 55.60
C LYS A 524 2.69 34.75 56.15
N LEU A 525 3.72 34.90 55.33
CA LEU A 525 4.97 35.56 55.71
C LEU A 525 4.75 37.04 56.06
N ALA A 526 3.96 37.75 55.27
CA ALA A 526 3.61 39.15 55.54
C ALA A 526 2.86 39.33 56.86
N GLU A 527 1.93 38.41 57.18
CA GLU A 527 1.18 38.42 58.44
C GLU A 527 2.08 38.19 59.66
N GLN A 528 3.02 37.24 59.57
CA GLN A 528 3.99 36.96 60.65
C GLN A 528 4.90 38.16 60.94
N HIS A 529 5.37 38.84 59.90
CA HIS A 529 6.19 40.06 60.06
C HIS A 529 5.44 41.16 60.82
N LYS A 530 4.14 41.34 60.54
CA LYS A 530 3.30 42.35 61.18
C LYS A 530 3.08 42.07 62.67
N VAL A 531 2.84 40.80 63.02
CA VAL A 531 2.68 40.37 64.42
C VAL A 531 3.98 40.57 65.21
N HIS A 532 5.13 40.24 64.61
CA HIS A 532 6.42 40.41 65.27
C HIS A 532 6.72 41.88 65.58
N GLN A 533 6.38 42.79 64.67
CA GLN A 533 6.61 44.22 64.84
C GLN A 533 5.80 44.81 66.01
N LEU A 534 4.50 44.50 66.08
CA LEU A 534 3.62 44.97 67.17
C LEU A 534 4.07 44.49 68.55
N LYS A 535 4.63 43.28 68.63
CA LYS A 535 5.10 42.71 69.90
C LYS A 535 6.31 43.44 70.48
N SER A 536 7.21 43.91 69.63
CA SER A 536 8.39 44.68 70.06
C SER A 536 8.01 46.05 70.62
N GLU A 537 7.08 46.76 69.96
CA GLU A 537 6.63 48.09 70.40
C GLU A 537 5.94 48.05 71.78
N MET A 538 5.16 47.01 72.07
CA MET A 538 4.50 46.86 73.38
C MET A 538 5.52 46.65 74.52
N LEU A 539 6.60 45.92 74.26
CA LEU A 539 7.60 45.57 75.27
C LEU A 539 8.41 46.80 75.74
N GLU A 540 8.72 47.71 74.83
CA GLU A 540 9.46 48.94 75.14
C GLU A 540 8.64 49.91 76.01
N ALA A 541 7.34 50.04 75.73
CA ALA A 541 6.44 50.89 76.51
C ALA A 541 6.30 50.43 77.98
N GLU A 542 6.32 49.11 78.22
CA GLU A 542 6.21 48.54 79.56
C GLU A 542 7.45 48.83 80.43
N LEU A 543 8.65 48.74 79.84
CA LEU A 543 9.91 49.05 80.53
C LEU A 543 10.00 50.52 80.95
N GLN A 544 9.50 51.44 80.11
CA GLN A 544 9.58 52.87 80.37
C GLN A 544 8.68 53.31 81.54
N ASN A 545 7.49 52.71 81.69
CA ASN A 545 6.58 53.01 82.80
C ASN A 545 7.17 52.60 84.16
N LYS A 546 7.79 51.42 84.26
CA LYS A 546 8.41 50.91 85.50
C LYS A 546 9.52 51.82 86.02
N ASN A 547 10.31 52.43 85.13
CA ASN A 547 11.45 53.26 85.52
C ASN A 547 11.03 54.62 86.08
N ASN A 548 9.94 55.18 85.55
CA ASN A 548 9.38 56.45 86.02
C ASN A 548 8.79 56.34 87.44
N GLU A 549 8.17 55.20 87.76
CA GLU A 549 7.58 54.94 89.08
C GLU A 549 8.64 54.90 90.20
N LEU A 550 9.81 54.29 89.93
CA LEU A 550 10.93 54.21 90.87
C LEU A 550 11.53 55.59 91.21
N THR A 551 11.63 56.46 90.20
CA THR A 551 12.25 57.78 90.33
C THR A 551 11.41 58.71 91.22
N LEU A 552 10.08 58.65 91.10
CA LEU A 552 9.15 59.45 91.91
C LEU A 552 9.26 59.12 93.41
N GLN A 553 9.30 57.84 93.77
CA GLN A 553 9.36 57.45 95.19
C GLN A 553 10.71 57.78 95.85
N THR A 554 11.81 57.66 95.11
CA THR A 554 13.14 58.04 95.61
C THR A 554 13.20 59.53 95.97
N SER A 555 12.62 60.40 95.13
CA SER A 555 12.60 61.85 95.38
C SER A 555 11.80 62.26 96.63
N ALA A 556 10.74 61.51 96.96
CA ALA A 556 9.91 61.77 98.12
C ALA A 556 10.66 61.47 99.44
N LEU A 557 11.48 60.41 99.45
CA LEU A 557 12.32 60.05 100.61
C LEU A 557 13.41 61.09 100.88
N VAL A 558 14.05 61.62 99.83
CA VAL A 558 15.09 62.66 99.96
C VAL A 558 14.52 63.92 100.60
N LYS A 559 13.37 64.42 100.12
CA LYS A 559 12.73 65.62 100.69
C LYS A 559 12.33 65.46 102.15
N LYS A 560 11.88 64.26 102.55
CA LYS A 560 11.53 63.97 103.95
C LYS A 560 12.75 64.10 104.87
N ASN A 561 13.91 63.60 104.46
CA ASN A 561 15.13 63.65 105.26
C ASN A 561 15.72 65.07 105.38
N GLU A 562 15.69 65.85 104.29
CA GLU A 562 16.14 67.25 104.33
C GLU A 562 15.30 68.11 105.30
N ALA A 563 13.97 67.90 105.32
CA ALA A 563 13.09 68.60 106.24
C ALA A 563 13.40 68.29 107.71
N MET A 564 13.71 67.02 108.04
CA MET A 564 14.05 66.62 109.43
C MET A 564 15.39 67.19 109.88
N GLN A 565 16.38 67.29 108.99
CA GLN A 565 17.66 67.94 109.29
C GLN A 565 17.51 69.45 109.51
N ALA A 566 16.65 70.12 108.73
CA ALA A 566 16.35 71.53 108.95
C ALA A 566 15.72 71.77 110.33
N LEU A 567 14.81 70.88 110.77
CA LEU A 567 14.23 70.94 112.12
C LEU A 567 15.25 70.73 113.23
N LEU A 568 16.22 69.81 113.07
CA LEU A 568 17.32 69.64 114.03
C LEU A 568 18.20 70.89 114.14
N LYS A 569 18.55 71.51 113.02
CA LYS A 569 19.37 72.74 113.03
C LYS A 569 18.68 73.89 113.75
N GLU A 570 17.38 74.05 113.52
CA GLU A 570 16.60 75.08 114.21
C GLU A 570 16.49 74.78 115.72
N LEU A 571 16.31 73.51 116.09
CA LEU A 571 16.30 73.07 117.48
C LEU A 571 17.65 73.35 118.19
N ASP A 572 18.77 73.11 117.51
CA ASP A 572 20.12 73.41 118.02
C ASP A 572 20.37 74.92 118.13
N HIS A 573 19.92 75.70 117.14
CA HIS A 573 20.01 77.16 117.17
C HIS A 573 19.22 77.77 118.33
N GLN A 574 18.00 77.28 118.60
CA GLN A 574 17.20 77.73 119.75
C GLN A 574 17.91 77.47 121.09
N LYS A 575 18.61 76.33 121.21
CA LYS A 575 19.42 76.04 122.41
C LYS A 575 20.61 76.98 122.56
N GLU A 576 21.34 77.26 121.49
CA GLU A 576 22.46 78.20 121.52
C GLU A 576 22.00 79.64 121.86
N ALA A 577 20.88 80.09 121.30
CA ALA A 577 20.38 81.45 121.52
C ALA A 577 19.83 81.69 122.95
N LEU A 578 19.23 80.68 123.58
CA LEU A 578 18.57 80.80 124.89
C LEU A 578 19.42 80.30 126.07
N ALA A 579 20.56 79.66 125.79
CA ALA A 579 21.54 79.15 126.77
C ALA A 579 20.87 78.46 127.99
N ASP A 580 21.18 78.90 129.22
CA ASP A 580 20.73 78.26 130.47
C ASP A 580 19.22 78.38 130.75
N ARG A 581 18.45 79.19 129.97
CA ARG A 581 17.00 79.32 130.17
C ARG A 581 16.18 78.24 129.45
N TYR A 582 16.79 77.47 128.53
CA TYR A 582 16.07 76.42 127.82
C TYR A 582 16.08 75.10 128.62
N PRO A 583 14.93 74.49 128.97
CA PRO A 583 14.90 73.30 129.80
C PRO A 583 15.60 72.10 129.14
N ASN A 584 16.78 71.73 129.64
CA ASN A 584 17.62 70.65 129.09
C ASN A 584 16.87 69.32 128.92
N LYS A 585 15.92 69.02 129.82
CA LYS A 585 15.14 67.78 129.77
C LYS A 585 14.19 67.70 128.56
N MET A 586 13.64 68.85 128.11
CA MET A 586 12.77 68.92 126.94
C MET A 586 13.56 68.97 125.64
N TYR A 587 14.66 69.72 125.60
CA TYR A 587 15.59 69.71 124.47
C TYR A 587 16.10 68.29 124.18
N ASN A 588 16.60 67.59 125.20
CA ASN A 588 17.12 66.25 125.01
C ASN A 588 16.03 65.27 124.53
N ARG A 589 14.76 65.44 124.96
CA ARG A 589 13.64 64.59 124.54
C ARG A 589 13.16 64.87 123.11
N LEU A 590 13.05 66.13 122.71
CA LEU A 590 12.74 66.52 121.32
C LEU A 590 13.88 66.12 120.38
N ARG A 591 15.13 66.32 120.80
CA ARG A 591 16.30 65.87 120.07
C ARG A 591 16.34 64.37 119.91
N THR A 592 16.08 63.58 120.97
CA THR A 592 15.99 62.11 120.85
C THR A 592 14.84 61.67 119.95
N LEU A 593 13.65 62.28 120.02
CA LEU A 593 12.54 61.91 119.14
C LEU A 593 12.83 62.18 117.65
N ILE A 594 13.48 63.30 117.33
CA ILE A 594 13.87 63.63 115.96
C ILE A 594 15.06 62.77 115.50
N GLU A 595 16.02 62.49 116.39
CA GLU A 595 17.13 61.57 116.11
C GLU A 595 16.64 60.12 115.94
N GLU A 596 15.64 59.65 116.69
CA GLU A 596 14.99 58.35 116.51
C GLU A 596 14.23 58.24 115.19
N THR A 597 13.53 59.31 114.75
CA THR A 597 12.85 59.31 113.43
C THR A 597 13.80 59.46 112.24
N LEU A 598 14.97 60.06 112.43
CA LEU A 598 16.05 60.12 111.42
C LEU A 598 16.85 58.81 111.34
N ASN A 599 16.89 58.04 112.42
CA ASN A 599 17.69 56.81 112.52
C ASN A 599 16.86 55.52 112.34
N ASP A 600 15.66 55.67 111.76
CA ASP A 600 14.73 54.59 111.51
C ASP A 600 15.31 53.57 110.51
N GLN A 601 15.58 52.35 110.98
CA GLN A 601 16.10 51.26 110.15
C GLN A 601 15.09 50.82 109.07
N ASP A 602 13.81 51.12 109.23
CA ASP A 602 12.73 50.71 108.33
C ASP A 602 12.75 51.45 106.98
N CYS A 603 13.24 52.70 106.94
CA CYS A 603 13.38 53.45 105.69
C CYS A 603 14.38 52.80 104.72
N TRP A 604 15.39 52.10 105.24
CA TRP A 604 16.37 51.41 104.40
C TRP A 604 15.86 50.08 103.85
N ILE A 605 15.07 49.34 104.64
CA ILE A 605 14.47 48.07 104.22
C ILE A 605 13.47 48.30 103.07
N LEU A 606 12.69 49.38 103.13
CA LEU A 606 11.82 49.81 102.04
C LEU A 606 12.60 50.15 100.76
N PHE A 607 13.68 50.93 100.87
CA PHE A 607 14.55 51.24 99.73
C PHE A 607 15.20 49.98 99.13
N GLU A 608 15.68 49.05 99.96
CA GLU A 608 16.30 47.80 99.53
C GLU A 608 15.32 46.92 98.75
N ASN A 609 14.07 46.82 99.21
CA ASN A 609 13.01 46.09 98.50
C ASN A 609 12.65 46.74 97.15
N TYR A 610 12.52 48.06 97.08
CA TYR A 610 12.23 48.74 95.83
C TYR A 610 13.38 48.64 94.82
N PHE A 611 14.61 48.84 95.29
CA PHE A 611 15.78 48.77 94.44
C PHE A 611 16.01 47.37 93.86
N ASN A 612 15.86 46.31 94.67
CA ASN A 612 15.98 44.93 94.18
C ASN A 612 14.88 44.56 93.16
N SER A 613 13.66 45.09 93.34
CA SER A 613 12.56 44.86 92.38
C SER A 613 12.78 45.51 91.01
N ALA A 614 13.44 46.67 90.97
CA ALA A 614 13.68 47.41 89.73
C ALA A 614 15.02 47.05 89.06
N HIS A 615 16.04 46.70 89.84
CA HIS A 615 17.38 46.38 89.35
C HIS A 615 17.75 44.92 89.63
N ARG A 616 17.16 44.00 88.85
CA ARG A 616 17.45 42.56 88.68
C ARG A 616 18.52 41.98 89.64
N ASN A 617 18.22 41.95 90.94
CA ASN A 617 19.06 41.39 92.01
C ASN A 617 20.53 41.86 91.99
N PHE A 618 20.77 43.14 91.71
CA PHE A 618 22.11 43.75 91.70
C PHE A 618 22.85 43.56 93.02
N MET A 619 22.16 43.72 94.16
CA MET A 619 22.80 43.58 95.48
C MET A 619 23.26 42.13 95.74
N ASP A 620 22.46 41.14 95.32
CA ASP A 620 22.78 39.73 95.50
C ASP A 620 24.03 39.34 94.70
N LYS A 621 24.12 39.78 93.44
CA LYS A 621 25.30 39.54 92.59
C LYS A 621 26.57 40.18 93.15
N LEU A 622 26.47 41.39 93.70
CA LEU A 622 27.61 42.08 94.32
C LEU A 622 28.10 41.36 95.59
N ARG A 623 27.16 40.84 96.39
CA ARG A 623 27.47 40.10 97.63
C ARG A 623 28.04 38.71 97.34
N GLU A 624 27.59 38.06 96.27
CA GLU A 624 28.10 36.76 95.80
C GLU A 624 29.53 36.88 95.25
N GLN A 625 29.80 37.93 94.47
CA GLN A 625 31.12 38.13 93.86
C GLN A 625 32.17 38.74 94.81
N TYR A 626 31.75 39.53 95.80
CA TYR A 626 32.65 40.21 96.74
C TYR A 626 32.20 39.97 98.19
N SER A 627 32.69 38.90 98.81
CA SER A 627 32.25 38.44 100.13
C SER A 627 32.69 39.32 101.32
N ASP A 628 33.64 40.24 101.13
CA ASP A 628 34.15 41.16 102.17
C ASP A 628 33.50 42.57 102.12
N ILE A 629 32.43 42.73 101.33
CA ILE A 629 31.70 44.01 101.24
C ILE A 629 30.75 44.17 102.43
N THR A 630 30.86 45.30 103.13
CA THR A 630 30.00 45.55 104.29
C THR A 630 28.62 46.08 103.88
N ALA A 631 27.62 45.95 104.75
CA ALA A 631 26.29 46.51 104.49
C ALA A 631 26.34 48.01 104.16
N GLY A 632 27.21 48.78 104.83
CA GLY A 632 27.41 50.21 104.57
C GLY A 632 28.04 50.53 103.22
N ASP A 633 28.85 49.62 102.67
CA ASP A 633 29.47 49.74 101.35
C ASP A 633 28.45 49.44 100.24
N LEU A 634 27.58 48.44 100.43
CA LEU A 634 26.47 48.12 99.51
C LEU A 634 25.51 49.31 99.36
N ARG A 635 25.21 50.05 100.43
CA ARG A 635 24.34 51.24 100.36
C ARG A 635 24.92 52.30 99.42
N ILE A 636 26.23 52.54 99.51
CA ILE A 636 26.92 53.50 98.66
C ILE A 636 26.91 53.02 97.20
N CYS A 637 27.12 51.72 96.93
CA CYS A 637 27.02 51.17 95.57
C CYS A 637 25.64 51.38 94.93
N CYS A 638 24.57 51.21 95.70
CA CYS A 638 23.20 51.41 95.20
C CYS A 638 22.96 52.88 94.82
N PHE A 639 23.36 53.82 95.68
CA PHE A 639 23.25 55.25 95.37
C PHE A 639 24.10 55.68 94.17
N LEU A 640 25.28 55.08 94.00
CA LEU A 640 26.12 55.33 92.83
C LEU A 640 25.53 54.76 91.53
N ARG A 641 24.87 53.59 91.58
CA ARG A 641 24.14 53.04 90.43
C ARG A 641 22.96 53.91 90.03
N MET A 642 22.33 54.58 91.00
CA MET A 642 21.30 55.59 90.75
C MET A 642 21.86 56.95 90.32
N ASN A 643 23.17 57.03 90.06
CA ASN A 643 23.88 58.23 89.58
C ASN A 643 23.82 59.43 90.54
N LEU A 644 23.73 59.19 91.86
CA LEU A 644 23.75 60.25 92.86
C LEU A 644 25.17 60.78 93.11
N SER A 645 25.28 62.09 93.33
CA SER A 645 26.55 62.76 93.61
C SER A 645 27.06 62.50 95.03
N THR A 646 28.36 62.67 95.25
CA THR A 646 28.98 62.49 96.58
C THR A 646 28.38 63.41 97.66
N LYS A 647 27.90 64.61 97.28
CA LYS A 647 27.25 65.54 98.20
C LYS A 647 25.85 65.04 98.60
N GLU A 648 25.07 64.53 97.65
CA GLU A 648 23.74 63.96 97.91
C GLU A 648 23.84 62.70 98.77
N ILE A 649 24.80 61.82 98.49
CA ILE A 649 25.05 60.62 99.31
C ILE A 649 25.44 60.98 100.75
N ALA A 650 26.25 62.03 100.93
CA ALA A 650 26.64 62.52 102.26
C ALA A 650 25.44 63.06 103.05
N SER A 651 24.55 63.80 102.37
CA SER A 651 23.28 64.27 102.93
C SER A 651 22.39 63.09 103.34
N LEU A 652 22.23 62.10 102.46
CA LEU A 652 21.38 60.93 102.68
C LEU A 652 21.84 60.04 103.84
N LEU A 653 23.15 59.87 103.99
CA LEU A 653 23.73 59.03 105.04
C LEU A 653 24.03 59.79 106.34
N ASN A 654 23.74 61.10 106.38
CA ASN A 654 24.03 61.99 107.50
C ASN A 654 25.49 61.89 108.00
N ILE A 655 26.44 61.87 107.06
CA ILE A 655 27.88 61.83 107.32
C ILE A 655 28.59 62.91 106.53
N SER A 656 29.79 63.30 106.94
CA SER A 656 30.53 64.33 106.21
C SER A 656 30.86 63.89 104.79
N VAL A 657 30.91 64.84 103.84
CA VAL A 657 31.31 64.58 102.45
C VAL A 657 32.65 63.84 102.41
N ARG A 658 33.58 64.22 103.29
CA ARG A 658 34.88 63.56 103.44
C ARG A 658 34.78 62.11 103.91
N ALA A 659 33.81 61.77 104.76
CA ALA A 659 33.55 60.39 105.14
C ALA A 659 33.04 59.54 103.96
N VAL A 660 32.21 60.10 103.08
CA VAL A 660 31.76 59.41 101.86
C VAL A 660 32.91 59.22 100.88
N GLU A 661 33.76 60.22 100.68
CA GLU A 661 34.95 60.13 99.82
C GLU A 661 35.91 59.02 100.29
N ILE A 662 36.17 58.95 101.60
CA ILE A 662 36.99 57.89 102.20
C ILE A 662 36.34 56.52 101.99
N ARG A 663 35.01 56.40 102.14
CA ARG A 663 34.29 55.13 101.87
C ARG A 663 34.34 54.74 100.40
N ARG A 664 34.18 55.68 99.46
CA ARG A 664 34.34 55.43 98.01
C ARG A 664 35.75 54.96 97.65
N TYR A 665 36.78 55.55 98.28
CA TYR A 665 38.16 55.11 98.11
C TYR A 665 38.38 53.67 98.62
N ARG A 666 37.81 53.32 99.79
CA ARG A 666 37.86 51.95 100.33
C ARG A 666 37.11 50.96 99.44
N LEU A 667 35.94 51.35 98.93
CA LEU A 667 35.15 50.58 97.98
C LEU A 667 35.93 50.29 96.69
N ARG A 668 36.64 51.27 96.11
CA ARG A 668 37.51 51.03 94.95
C ARG A 668 38.60 50.01 95.23
N LYS A 669 39.27 50.12 96.38
CA LYS A 669 40.29 49.13 96.78
C LYS A 669 39.70 47.74 96.99
N ARG A 670 38.51 47.63 97.59
CA ARG A 670 37.83 46.35 97.82
C ARG A 670 37.33 45.68 96.55
N LEU A 671 36.90 46.47 95.56
CA LEU A 671 36.45 45.99 94.25
C LEU A 671 37.62 45.74 93.27
N GLY A 672 38.87 46.00 93.67
CA GLY A 672 40.06 45.78 92.84
C GLY A 672 40.21 46.72 91.64
N LEU A 673 39.61 47.92 91.72
CA LEU A 673 39.58 48.87 90.59
C LEU A 673 40.85 49.74 90.53
N ASP A 674 41.43 49.85 89.33
CA ASP A 674 42.65 50.64 89.06
C ASP A 674 42.38 52.15 89.16
N SER A 675 43.40 52.99 89.39
CA SER A 675 43.27 54.42 89.79
C SER A 675 42.55 55.33 88.79
N ASP A 676 42.40 54.91 87.54
CA ASP A 676 41.75 55.70 86.47
C ASP A 676 40.28 55.31 86.20
N THR A 677 39.80 54.20 86.77
CA THR A 677 38.42 53.72 86.52
C THR A 677 37.37 54.47 87.35
N ASN A 678 36.33 55.02 86.72
CA ASN A 678 35.23 55.67 87.44
C ASN A 678 34.33 54.61 88.11
N LEU A 679 34.26 54.68 89.45
CA LEU A 679 33.47 53.76 90.27
C LEU A 679 31.97 53.78 89.92
N ALA A 680 31.41 54.92 89.54
CA ALA A 680 29.98 55.01 89.21
C ALA A 680 29.66 54.34 87.87
N ASP A 681 30.47 54.58 86.83
CA ASP A 681 30.29 53.99 85.50
C ASP A 681 30.45 52.47 85.52
N PHE A 682 31.41 51.96 86.31
CA PHE A 682 31.58 50.53 86.55
C PHE A 682 30.30 49.93 87.16
N LEU A 683 29.77 50.55 88.22
CA LEU A 683 28.57 50.06 88.90
C LEU A 683 27.28 50.24 88.10
N MET A 684 27.23 51.11 87.08
CA MET A 684 26.09 51.19 86.15
C MET A 684 26.08 50.07 85.11
N ARG A 685 27.26 49.56 84.72
CA ARG A 685 27.41 48.48 83.72
C ARG A 685 27.39 47.07 84.31
N PHE A 686 27.60 46.95 85.61
CA PHE A 686 27.50 45.72 86.40
C PHE A 686 26.05 45.21 86.47
#